data_AF-A0A1V5ZK83-F1
#
_entry.id   AF-A0A1V5ZK83-F1
#
_cell.length_a   1.000
_cell.length_b   1.000
_cell.length_c   1.000
_cell.angle_alpha   90.00
_cell.angle_beta   90.00
_cell.angle_gamma   90.00
#
_symmetry.space_group_name_H-M   'P 1'
#
loop_
_entity.id
_entity.type
_entity.pdbx_description
1 polymer ?
#
loop_
_entity_poly.entity_id
_entity_poly.type
_entity_poly.pdbx_seq_one_letter_code
_entity_poly.pdbx_strand_id
1 'polypeptide(L)'
;MELTINGQRVTAEPNETVLKCALRHDIDIPHLCTHPSLPPFGACRMCMVEIEGMRGYPTACTTPAAEGMVVRTETEALRELRRNILGLMMLEHPSACLLCARREQCEEFRPSAEKVGRTTGCHTCNNKEVCDVRKLSEDLGFCELSVPPLYHFRPLERSEPFIDRDLNLCILCGRCVRVCKHQHDTSIIDFVGRSSIARIGEAFGRTLLDADCRFCGSCVDVCPTGSLADRFAKWFGKPDSWAETTCMFCDAGCALSVGVESGKAVVVRAVDPDRPLCVLGRFATAPFMNGTDRLRVPQVRIGKVLREVSWDDALKAAAEKLAPYKGAAFALVCDASMPLEDRYVLNKFTTEVMASPNYIELAPDARGSAEATLPGAVKAVLVTGNFLKETQRDALEALVVQDCYPSALLDKADAVFPAAFFTETDGTILDSEGVVRPLVRLTTAPGQARTDRDIVLSLGEALGAPGFVEKDTASIANAAGLPAAALYTERASTPAAASDPGKRRVWFRGHNLASMVGGLRSLPVNGDVPITEQAPATATPVLSCEKIPFQILSKREISPNNHEIKFYAPAVARKAKAGQFVILMADATSERVPYTLCDWDASEGAITLIVQEKGQSSRKLALMRAGDVAAHIVGPLGTPLEIDKFGTVVLLGGCYGIGAHIANAKALRAAGNHVILIVEARSHYLHYYQEELASVADEFIASTIDGSNGVKGHSIDVLLGKLKQGLKVDRVIAVGCPFMMKTVADETGSLDIPVWAALNPIMLDGTGMCGACRVTVDGKTKFACVDGPFFDAHLIDWEELKDRRSAYSEAEIGSLLTTEPVVHAHHAHGQGCGCGKA
;
A
#
# COMPACT_ATOMS: atom_id res chain seq x y z
N MET A 1 -26.54 -38.30 6.70
CA MET A 1 -26.81 -38.46 8.14
C MET A 1 -27.56 -37.22 8.63
N GLU A 2 -28.56 -37.34 9.48
CA GLU A 2 -29.27 -36.18 10.03
C GLU A 2 -28.68 -35.77 11.38
N LEU A 3 -28.51 -34.46 11.59
CA LEU A 3 -28.15 -33.87 12.88
C LEU A 3 -28.91 -32.57 13.09
N THR A 4 -28.95 -32.09 14.33
CA THR A 4 -29.60 -30.83 14.70
C THR A 4 -28.54 -29.83 15.14
N ILE A 5 -28.51 -28.65 14.52
CA ILE A 5 -27.62 -27.54 14.91
C ILE A 5 -28.50 -26.33 15.28
N ASN A 6 -28.39 -25.83 16.50
CA ASN A 6 -29.23 -24.73 17.03
C ASN A 6 -30.76 -24.96 16.85
N GLY A 7 -31.21 -26.22 16.92
CA GLY A 7 -32.61 -26.59 16.70
C GLY A 7 -33.02 -26.76 15.23
N GLN A 8 -32.16 -26.41 14.28
CA GLN A 8 -32.36 -26.66 12.85
C GLN A 8 -31.88 -28.06 12.48
N ARG A 9 -32.74 -28.85 11.84
CA ARG A 9 -32.34 -30.15 11.28
C ARG A 9 -31.57 -29.93 9.99
N VAL A 10 -30.40 -30.53 9.90
CA VAL A 10 -29.50 -30.45 8.74
C VAL A 10 -29.02 -31.84 8.35
N THR A 11 -28.68 -32.00 7.08
CA THR A 11 -28.14 -33.25 6.54
C THR A 11 -26.64 -33.11 6.34
N ALA A 12 -25.86 -34.06 6.88
CA ALA A 12 -24.42 -34.16 6.67
C ALA A 12 -24.06 -35.21 5.62
N GLU A 13 -23.04 -34.90 4.82
CA GLU A 13 -22.39 -35.83 3.90
C GLU A 13 -21.44 -36.78 4.64
N PRO A 14 -21.12 -37.97 4.08
CA PRO A 14 -20.14 -38.88 4.67
C PRO A 14 -18.79 -38.19 4.89
N ASN A 15 -18.21 -38.36 6.09
CA ASN A 15 -16.94 -37.75 6.52
C ASN A 15 -16.92 -36.21 6.58
N GLU A 16 -18.08 -35.55 6.46
CA GLU A 16 -18.18 -34.11 6.65
C GLU A 16 -17.98 -33.75 8.13
N THR A 17 -17.24 -32.67 8.40
CA THR A 17 -17.10 -32.14 9.76
C THR A 17 -18.31 -31.32 10.16
N VAL A 18 -18.59 -31.17 11.46
CA VAL A 18 -19.67 -30.30 11.96
C VAL A 18 -19.59 -28.88 11.38
N LEU A 19 -18.40 -28.30 11.27
CA LEU A 19 -18.23 -26.95 10.69
C LEU A 19 -18.61 -26.89 9.21
N LYS A 20 -18.12 -27.82 8.39
CA LYS A 20 -18.46 -27.87 6.95
C LYS A 20 -19.97 -28.04 6.74
N CYS A 21 -20.58 -28.94 7.52
CA CYS A 21 -22.02 -29.14 7.49
C CYS A 21 -22.77 -27.86 7.89
N ALA A 22 -22.37 -27.20 8.98
CA ALA A 22 -22.97 -25.94 9.40
C ALA A 22 -22.90 -24.86 8.31
N LEU A 23 -21.71 -24.62 7.75
CA LEU A 23 -21.50 -23.61 6.70
C LEU A 23 -22.29 -23.90 5.42
N ARG A 24 -22.45 -25.16 5.03
CA ARG A 24 -23.24 -25.56 3.85
C ARG A 24 -24.74 -25.33 4.03
N HIS A 25 -25.21 -25.23 5.28
CA HIS A 25 -26.59 -24.92 5.64
C HIS A 25 -26.75 -23.49 6.17
N ASP A 26 -25.82 -22.59 5.83
CA ASP A 26 -25.82 -21.17 6.21
C ASP A 26 -25.81 -20.91 7.72
N ILE A 27 -25.28 -21.87 8.51
CA ILE A 27 -25.09 -21.71 9.95
C ILE A 27 -23.63 -21.30 10.20
N ASP A 28 -23.44 -20.03 10.58
CA ASP A 28 -22.11 -19.51 10.90
C ASP A 28 -21.62 -20.06 12.24
N ILE A 29 -20.36 -20.50 12.25
CA ILE A 29 -19.64 -20.90 13.45
C ILE A 29 -18.29 -20.19 13.40
N PRO A 30 -17.95 -19.34 14.40
CA PRO A 30 -16.71 -18.58 14.41
C PRO A 30 -15.45 -19.41 14.11
N HIS A 31 -14.60 -18.99 13.18
CA HIS A 31 -13.36 -19.69 12.86
C HIS A 31 -12.29 -18.78 12.26
N LEU A 32 -11.04 -18.94 12.71
CA LEU A 32 -9.89 -18.15 12.20
C LEU A 32 -8.82 -18.99 11.52
N CYS A 33 -8.66 -20.26 11.88
CA CYS A 33 -7.64 -21.12 11.27
C CYS A 33 -8.19 -21.98 10.12
N THR A 34 -9.50 -22.18 10.00
CA THR A 34 -10.07 -22.98 8.91
C THR A 34 -10.17 -22.16 7.63
N HIS A 35 -9.94 -22.77 6.47
CA HIS A 35 -10.15 -22.17 5.15
C HIS A 35 -10.77 -23.24 4.23
N PRO A 36 -11.71 -22.91 3.31
CA PRO A 36 -12.40 -23.91 2.47
C PRO A 36 -11.46 -24.86 1.72
N SER A 37 -10.42 -24.34 1.07
CA SER A 37 -9.43 -25.13 0.32
C SER A 37 -8.40 -25.87 1.17
N LEU A 38 -8.43 -25.75 2.51
CA LEU A 38 -7.40 -26.33 3.38
C LEU A 38 -7.95 -27.42 4.30
N PRO A 39 -7.18 -28.49 4.60
CA PRO A 39 -7.57 -29.49 5.58
C PRO A 39 -7.84 -28.88 6.97
N PRO A 40 -8.71 -29.49 7.79
CA PRO A 40 -8.92 -29.11 9.19
C PRO A 40 -7.63 -28.94 10.00
N PHE A 41 -7.61 -27.97 10.93
CA PHE A 41 -6.43 -27.69 11.76
C PHE A 41 -6.72 -27.62 13.27
N GLY A 42 -7.81 -26.97 13.69
CA GLY A 42 -8.23 -26.95 15.10
C GLY A 42 -7.38 -26.07 16.04
N ALA A 43 -6.41 -25.29 15.54
CA ALA A 43 -5.51 -24.51 16.39
C ALA A 43 -6.16 -23.31 17.09
N CYS A 44 -7.02 -22.55 16.39
CA CYS A 44 -7.56 -21.30 16.94
C CYS A 44 -8.66 -21.50 18.00
N ARG A 45 -9.29 -22.67 18.06
CA ARG A 45 -10.40 -22.98 18.99
C ARG A 45 -11.62 -22.05 18.93
N MET A 46 -11.73 -21.12 17.97
CA MET A 46 -12.93 -20.28 17.81
C MET A 46 -14.19 -21.10 17.47
N CYS A 47 -14.00 -22.21 16.75
CA CYS A 47 -15.10 -23.07 16.27
C CYS A 47 -15.58 -24.09 17.31
N MET A 48 -15.32 -23.86 18.59
CA MET A 48 -15.82 -24.72 19.66
C MET A 48 -17.34 -24.67 19.70
N VAL A 49 -17.93 -25.84 19.92
CA VAL A 49 -19.37 -26.05 20.00
C VAL A 49 -19.68 -26.98 21.17
N GLU A 50 -20.91 -26.92 21.65
CA GLU A 50 -21.44 -27.86 22.64
C GLU A 50 -22.21 -28.94 21.90
N ILE A 51 -21.95 -30.20 22.19
CA ILE A 51 -22.66 -31.33 21.58
C ILE A 51 -23.24 -32.21 22.69
N GLU A 52 -24.54 -32.47 22.65
CA GLU A 52 -25.20 -33.27 23.68
C GLU A 52 -24.56 -34.66 23.82
N GLY A 53 -24.33 -35.08 25.06
CA GLY A 53 -23.67 -36.35 25.37
C GLY A 53 -22.14 -36.35 25.25
N MET A 54 -21.52 -35.27 24.74
CA MET A 54 -20.06 -35.11 24.74
C MET A 54 -19.57 -34.25 25.90
N ARG A 55 -18.44 -34.64 26.49
CA ARG A 55 -17.78 -33.87 27.54
C ARG A 55 -16.97 -32.71 26.95
N GLY A 56 -17.19 -31.51 27.47
CA GLY A 56 -16.44 -30.30 27.08
C GLY A 56 -16.93 -29.71 25.76
N TYR A 57 -16.12 -28.82 25.17
CA TYR A 57 -16.45 -28.10 23.94
C TYR A 57 -15.52 -28.53 22.79
N PRO A 58 -15.87 -29.59 22.03
CA PRO A 58 -15.07 -30.02 20.89
C PRO A 58 -15.05 -28.97 19.78
N THR A 59 -14.02 -29.02 18.93
CA THR A 59 -13.87 -28.13 17.78
C THR A 59 -14.67 -28.62 16.57
N ALA A 60 -15.63 -27.83 16.11
CA ALA A 60 -16.50 -28.18 14.97
C ALA A 60 -15.71 -28.46 13.68
N CYS A 61 -14.53 -27.84 13.50
CA CYS A 61 -13.73 -28.04 12.30
C CYS A 61 -13.06 -29.41 12.20
N THR A 62 -12.88 -30.13 13.31
CA THR A 62 -12.22 -31.45 13.33
C THR A 62 -13.18 -32.58 13.71
N THR A 63 -14.33 -32.27 14.30
CA THR A 63 -15.32 -33.26 14.71
C THR A 63 -16.13 -33.72 13.50
N PRO A 64 -16.12 -35.01 13.15
CA PRO A 64 -17.01 -35.56 12.12
C PRO A 64 -18.48 -35.41 12.56
N ALA A 65 -19.35 -35.02 11.63
CA ALA A 65 -20.78 -35.04 11.86
C ALA A 65 -21.27 -36.51 11.93
N ALA A 66 -22.10 -36.81 12.92
CA ALA A 66 -22.70 -38.13 13.09
C ALA A 66 -24.23 -38.03 13.19
N GLU A 67 -24.89 -39.14 12.86
CA GLU A 67 -26.33 -39.29 12.96
C GLU A 67 -26.84 -38.97 14.38
N GLY A 68 -27.90 -38.17 14.48
CA GLY A 68 -28.53 -37.81 15.74
C GLY A 68 -27.75 -36.82 16.61
N MET A 69 -26.64 -36.25 16.14
CA MET A 69 -25.93 -35.21 16.89
C MET A 69 -26.83 -34.00 17.15
N VAL A 70 -26.77 -33.45 18.37
CA VAL A 70 -27.43 -32.18 18.72
C VAL A 70 -26.35 -31.18 19.13
N VAL A 71 -26.12 -30.19 18.28
CA VAL A 71 -25.05 -29.20 18.40
C VAL A 71 -25.65 -27.84 18.78
N ARG A 72 -25.08 -27.20 19.79
CA ARG A 72 -25.35 -25.80 20.15
C ARG A 72 -24.10 -24.97 19.92
N THR A 73 -24.26 -23.83 19.28
CA THR A 73 -23.13 -22.99 18.85
C THR A 73 -23.03 -21.67 19.61
N GLU A 74 -24.10 -21.23 20.29
CA GLU A 74 -24.23 -19.88 20.86
C GLU A 74 -24.63 -19.87 22.36
N THR A 75 -24.27 -20.89 23.14
CA THR A 75 -24.52 -20.86 24.60
C THR A 75 -23.68 -19.78 25.28
N GLU A 76 -24.16 -19.21 26.39
CA GLU A 76 -23.44 -18.13 27.08
C GLU A 76 -22.02 -18.54 27.48
N ALA A 77 -21.87 -19.76 28.01
CA ALA A 77 -20.58 -20.34 28.36
C ALA A 77 -19.64 -20.47 27.14
N LEU A 78 -20.16 -20.80 25.96
CA LEU A 78 -19.36 -20.82 24.72
C LEU A 78 -18.93 -19.41 24.30
N ARG A 79 -19.82 -18.42 24.38
CA ARG A 79 -19.52 -17.03 24.02
C ARG A 79 -18.46 -16.44 24.95
N GLU A 80 -18.56 -16.67 26.26
CA GLU A 80 -17.55 -16.27 27.24
C GLU A 80 -16.20 -16.94 26.97
N LEU A 81 -16.20 -18.27 26.73
CA LEU A 81 -14.98 -19.01 26.44
C LEU A 81 -14.29 -18.51 25.16
N ARG A 82 -15.07 -18.24 24.09
CA ARG A 82 -14.53 -17.65 22.85
C ARG A 82 -13.94 -16.26 23.09
N ARG A 83 -14.61 -15.41 23.88
CA ARG A 83 -14.10 -14.08 24.25
C ARG A 83 -12.78 -14.16 25.01
N ASN A 84 -12.66 -15.11 25.94
CA ASN A 84 -11.43 -15.33 26.70
C ASN A 84 -10.28 -15.82 25.81
N ILE A 85 -10.55 -16.75 24.89
CA ILE A 85 -9.53 -17.23 23.95
C ILE A 85 -9.12 -16.12 22.97
N LEU A 86 -10.07 -15.33 22.47
CA LEU A 86 -9.76 -14.16 21.64
C LEU A 86 -8.90 -13.17 22.43
N GLY A 87 -9.21 -12.92 23.69
CA GLY A 87 -8.40 -12.11 24.60
C GLY A 87 -6.96 -12.59 24.67
N LEU A 88 -6.73 -13.90 24.85
CA LEU A 88 -5.39 -14.49 24.84
C LEU A 88 -4.65 -14.28 23.52
N MET A 89 -5.34 -14.40 22.37
CA MET A 89 -4.75 -14.10 21.06
C MET A 89 -4.38 -12.62 20.92
N MET A 90 -5.19 -11.73 21.48
CA MET A 90 -5.04 -10.28 21.37
C MET A 90 -3.99 -9.70 22.32
N LEU A 91 -3.47 -10.48 23.26
CA LEU A 91 -2.36 -10.07 24.14
C LEU A 91 -1.09 -9.72 23.36
N GLU A 92 -0.78 -10.52 22.35
CA GLU A 92 0.44 -10.34 21.55
C GLU A 92 0.19 -9.64 20.21
N HIS A 93 -1.08 -9.33 19.92
CA HIS A 93 -1.51 -8.58 18.73
C HIS A 93 -1.69 -7.09 19.08
N PRO A 94 -1.30 -6.14 18.20
CA PRO A 94 -1.61 -4.71 18.30
C PRO A 94 -3.13 -4.41 18.26
N SER A 95 -3.84 -4.73 19.34
CA SER A 95 -5.29 -4.88 19.40
C SER A 95 -6.02 -3.74 20.11
N ALA A 96 -5.31 -2.73 20.61
CA ALA A 96 -5.90 -1.63 21.37
C ALA A 96 -7.05 -0.91 20.65
N CYS A 97 -7.04 -0.86 19.31
CA CYS A 97 -8.15 -0.31 18.53
C CYS A 97 -9.44 -1.15 18.61
N LEU A 98 -9.35 -2.46 18.86
CA LEU A 98 -10.51 -3.36 19.02
C LEU A 98 -11.26 -3.09 20.33
N LEU A 99 -10.58 -2.52 21.33
CA LEU A 99 -11.12 -2.21 22.66
C LEU A 99 -11.59 -0.75 22.79
N CYS A 100 -11.36 0.07 21.75
CA CYS A 100 -11.55 1.51 21.82
C CYS A 100 -13.02 1.90 21.68
N ALA A 101 -13.57 2.61 22.67
CA ALA A 101 -14.95 3.10 22.64
C ALA A 101 -15.21 4.14 21.52
N ARG A 102 -14.16 4.82 21.03
CA ARG A 102 -14.25 5.84 19.96
C ARG A 102 -13.84 5.30 18.57
N ARG A 103 -13.81 3.97 18.39
CA ARG A 103 -13.37 3.35 17.13
C ARG A 103 -14.21 3.83 15.95
N GLU A 104 -15.54 3.84 16.07
CA GLU A 104 -16.45 4.22 14.99
C GLU A 104 -16.24 5.67 14.55
N GLN A 105 -16.15 6.62 15.49
CA GLN A 105 -15.83 8.02 15.22
C GLN A 105 -14.45 8.18 14.56
N CYS A 106 -13.45 7.40 15.02
CA CYS A 106 -12.12 7.40 14.42
C CYS A 106 -12.15 6.92 12.98
N GLU A 107 -13.02 5.98 12.64
CA GLU A 107 -13.13 5.41 11.29
C GLU A 107 -13.87 6.33 10.33
N GLU A 108 -14.92 7.00 10.79
CA GLU A 108 -15.60 8.05 10.04
C GLU A 108 -14.64 9.19 9.67
N PHE A 109 -13.81 9.62 10.63
CA PHE A 109 -12.82 10.67 10.39
C PHE A 109 -11.56 10.16 9.65
N ARG A 110 -11.25 8.86 9.72
CA ARG A 110 -10.03 8.26 9.14
C ARG A 110 -10.37 6.95 8.41
N PRO A 111 -11.10 7.05 7.29
CA PRO A 111 -11.63 5.88 6.60
C PRO A 111 -10.55 5.04 5.91
N SER A 112 -9.38 5.59 5.59
CA SER A 112 -8.27 4.83 5.00
C SER A 112 -7.18 4.47 6.02
N ALA A 113 -6.42 3.41 5.75
CA ALA A 113 -5.25 3.06 6.57
C ALA A 113 -4.09 4.05 6.37
N GLU A 114 -3.36 4.37 7.44
CA GLU A 114 -2.14 5.18 7.32
C GLU A 114 -0.95 4.36 6.83
N LYS A 115 -0.18 4.95 5.90
CA LYS A 115 0.98 4.32 5.26
C LYS A 115 2.24 4.31 6.14
N VAL A 116 2.13 3.70 7.31
CA VAL A 116 3.22 3.61 8.29
C VAL A 116 4.14 2.42 8.01
N GLY A 117 5.27 2.38 8.73
CA GLY A 117 6.16 1.22 8.81
C GLY A 117 5.42 -0.02 9.33
N ARG A 118 5.47 -0.19 10.66
CA ARG A 118 4.86 -1.26 11.45
C ARG A 118 3.41 -0.94 11.80
N THR A 119 2.55 -1.95 11.83
CA THR A 119 1.17 -1.78 12.26
C THR A 119 1.09 -1.73 13.78
N THR A 120 0.48 -0.68 14.33
CA THR A 120 0.36 -0.44 15.79
C THR A 120 -1.11 -0.26 16.21
N GLY A 121 -2.04 -0.75 15.39
CA GLY A 121 -3.49 -0.64 15.58
C GLY A 121 -4.25 -0.61 14.25
N CYS A 122 -5.59 -0.73 14.31
CA CYS A 122 -6.44 -0.92 13.13
C CYS A 122 -6.35 0.20 12.08
N HIS A 123 -6.31 1.48 12.46
CA HIS A 123 -6.17 2.60 11.50
C HIS A 123 -4.77 2.66 10.84
N THR A 124 -3.78 1.94 11.37
CA THR A 124 -2.47 1.71 10.72
C THR A 124 -2.38 0.33 10.07
N CYS A 125 -3.41 -0.50 10.21
CA CYS A 125 -3.46 -1.85 9.68
C CYS A 125 -4.06 -1.81 8.30
N ASN A 126 -3.37 -2.42 7.35
CA ASN A 126 -3.84 -2.54 5.98
C ASN A 126 -5.04 -3.48 5.80
N ASN A 127 -5.26 -4.40 6.74
CA ASN A 127 -6.32 -5.40 6.64
C ASN A 127 -7.64 -4.95 7.26
N LYS A 128 -7.76 -3.69 7.71
CA LYS A 128 -8.81 -3.25 8.65
C LYS A 128 -10.25 -3.46 8.15
N GLU A 129 -10.47 -3.53 6.85
CA GLU A 129 -11.80 -3.63 6.22
C GLU A 129 -12.23 -5.07 5.91
N VAL A 130 -11.29 -6.01 5.94
CA VAL A 130 -11.52 -7.44 5.63
C VAL A 130 -10.94 -8.37 6.71
N CYS A 131 -10.79 -7.86 7.94
CA CYS A 131 -10.12 -8.57 9.03
C CYS A 131 -11.08 -9.52 9.77
N ASP A 132 -10.86 -10.84 9.63
CA ASP A 132 -11.63 -11.88 10.35
C ASP A 132 -11.59 -11.68 11.88
N VAL A 133 -10.41 -11.31 12.41
CA VAL A 133 -10.24 -11.06 13.86
C VAL A 133 -11.09 -9.89 14.33
N ARG A 134 -11.20 -8.84 13.51
CA ARG A 134 -11.99 -7.66 13.84
C ARG A 134 -13.49 -8.00 13.82
N LYS A 135 -13.96 -8.65 12.77
CA LYS A 135 -15.36 -9.12 12.67
C LYS A 135 -15.71 -9.95 13.91
N LEU A 136 -14.83 -10.90 14.26
CA LEU A 136 -15.04 -11.75 15.42
C LEU A 136 -15.02 -10.98 16.75
N SER A 137 -14.15 -9.97 16.88
CA SER A 137 -14.12 -9.07 18.04
C SER A 137 -15.43 -8.31 18.22
N GLU A 138 -16.03 -7.85 17.12
CA GLU A 138 -17.34 -7.20 17.10
C GLU A 138 -18.45 -8.19 17.49
N ASP A 139 -18.49 -9.36 16.85
CA ASP A 139 -19.49 -10.40 17.07
C ASP A 139 -19.52 -10.91 18.53
N LEU A 140 -18.37 -10.95 19.19
CA LEU A 140 -18.24 -11.41 20.59
C LEU A 140 -18.39 -10.28 21.63
N GLY A 141 -18.48 -9.02 21.19
CA GLY A 141 -18.50 -7.86 22.09
C GLY A 141 -17.20 -7.73 22.89
N PHE A 142 -16.05 -7.94 22.24
CA PHE A 142 -14.74 -7.90 22.89
C PHE A 142 -14.32 -6.46 23.21
N CYS A 143 -14.38 -6.07 24.48
CA CYS A 143 -14.16 -4.69 24.95
C CYS A 143 -13.11 -4.55 26.07
N GLU A 144 -12.54 -5.66 26.53
CA GLU A 144 -11.51 -5.66 27.57
C GLU A 144 -10.47 -6.78 27.42
N LEU A 145 -9.29 -6.53 27.97
CA LEU A 145 -8.23 -7.52 28.17
C LEU A 145 -8.06 -7.74 29.67
N SER A 146 -8.07 -8.99 30.12
CA SER A 146 -7.92 -9.32 31.53
C SER A 146 -6.48 -9.20 32.04
N VAL A 147 -5.50 -9.16 31.13
CA VAL A 147 -4.08 -8.97 31.46
C VAL A 147 -3.44 -7.97 30.49
N PRO A 148 -2.38 -7.26 30.90
CA PRO A 148 -1.70 -6.29 30.02
C PRO A 148 -1.17 -6.96 28.75
N PRO A 149 -1.33 -6.31 27.57
CA PRO A 149 -0.76 -6.81 26.32
C PRO A 149 0.76 -6.77 26.34
N LEU A 150 1.38 -7.60 25.49
CA LEU A 150 2.82 -7.68 25.29
C LEU A 150 3.11 -7.46 23.79
N TYR A 151 3.96 -6.48 23.48
CA TYR A 151 4.39 -6.25 22.10
C TYR A 151 5.75 -6.92 21.87
N HIS A 152 5.86 -7.73 20.82
CA HIS A 152 7.08 -8.51 20.55
C HIS A 152 8.25 -7.70 19.98
N PHE A 153 8.00 -6.47 19.51
CA PHE A 153 9.01 -5.65 18.80
C PHE A 153 9.66 -6.38 17.63
N ARG A 154 8.92 -7.26 16.95
CA ARG A 154 9.44 -7.96 15.76
C ARG A 154 9.68 -6.93 14.66
N PRO A 155 10.82 -7.00 13.95
CA PRO A 155 11.06 -6.12 12.83
C PRO A 155 10.02 -6.39 11.74
N LEU A 156 9.67 -5.34 11.00
CA LEU A 156 8.89 -5.49 9.80
C LEU A 156 9.80 -6.01 8.69
N GLU A 157 9.45 -7.17 8.13
CA GLU A 157 10.25 -7.77 7.06
C GLU A 157 9.78 -7.21 5.72
N ARG A 158 10.65 -6.43 5.07
CA ARG A 158 10.44 -5.81 3.75
C ARG A 158 11.55 -6.12 2.74
N SER A 159 12.43 -7.08 3.05
CA SER A 159 13.47 -7.56 2.13
C SER A 159 12.87 -8.19 0.87
N GLU A 160 11.65 -8.71 0.98
CA GLU A 160 10.96 -9.38 -0.11
C GLU A 160 10.41 -8.40 -1.15
N PRO A 161 10.29 -8.79 -2.43
CA PRO A 161 9.91 -7.86 -3.50
C PRO A 161 8.44 -7.42 -3.46
N PHE A 162 7.52 -8.29 -3.05
CA PHE A 162 6.06 -8.06 -3.19
C PHE A 162 5.27 -8.14 -1.90
N ILE A 163 5.84 -8.74 -0.85
CA ILE A 163 5.13 -9.04 0.39
C ILE A 163 5.80 -8.29 1.55
N ASP A 164 5.01 -7.55 2.31
CA ASP A 164 5.43 -7.05 3.62
C ASP A 164 4.95 -8.04 4.68
N ARG A 165 5.83 -8.38 5.64
CA ARG A 165 5.49 -9.28 6.74
C ARG A 165 5.63 -8.58 8.08
N ASP A 166 4.50 -8.33 8.73
CA ASP A 166 4.45 -7.84 10.10
C ASP A 166 4.04 -8.99 11.02
N LEU A 167 5.04 -9.65 11.60
CA LEU A 167 4.82 -10.79 12.49
C LEU A 167 4.31 -10.39 13.88
N ASN A 168 4.16 -9.09 14.17
CA ASN A 168 3.43 -8.63 15.35
C ASN A 168 1.90 -8.79 15.16
N LEU A 169 1.42 -8.90 13.91
CA LEU A 169 -0.01 -9.12 13.62
C LEU A 169 -0.39 -10.61 13.60
N CYS A 170 0.58 -11.52 13.61
CA CYS A 170 0.35 -12.94 13.40
C CYS A 170 -0.30 -13.60 14.62
N ILE A 171 -1.44 -14.27 14.40
CA ILE A 171 -2.14 -15.09 15.42
C ILE A 171 -1.78 -16.58 15.36
N LEU A 172 -0.71 -16.95 14.65
CA LEU A 172 -0.22 -18.33 14.50
C LEU A 172 -1.29 -19.34 14.01
N CYS A 173 -2.22 -18.91 13.14
CA CYS A 173 -3.31 -19.76 12.66
C CYS A 173 -2.88 -20.88 11.69
N GLY A 174 -1.66 -20.82 11.15
CA GLY A 174 -1.11 -21.82 10.23
C GLY A 174 -1.80 -21.93 8.86
N ARG A 175 -2.68 -20.99 8.47
CA ARG A 175 -3.29 -20.98 7.11
C ARG A 175 -2.21 -20.81 6.03
N CYS A 176 -1.28 -19.88 6.24
CA CYS A 176 -0.17 -19.59 5.33
C CYS A 176 0.79 -20.78 5.15
N VAL A 177 1.15 -21.48 6.23
CA VAL A 177 1.98 -22.69 6.20
C VAL A 177 1.29 -23.80 5.39
N ARG A 178 0.02 -24.08 5.69
CA ARG A 178 -0.73 -25.14 5.01
C ARG A 178 -0.99 -24.85 3.54
N VAL A 179 -1.30 -23.59 3.17
CA VAL A 179 -1.52 -23.24 1.76
C VAL A 179 -0.21 -23.31 0.97
N CYS A 180 0.92 -22.90 1.55
CA CYS A 180 2.23 -23.04 0.90
C CYS A 180 2.51 -24.50 0.53
N LYS A 181 2.32 -25.41 1.51
CA LYS A 181 2.47 -26.85 1.29
C LYS A 181 1.46 -27.40 0.29
N HIS A 182 0.21 -26.96 0.35
CA HIS A 182 -0.84 -27.45 -0.55
C HIS A 182 -0.59 -27.07 -2.02
N GLN A 183 -0.16 -25.85 -2.29
CA GLN A 183 -0.06 -25.31 -3.65
C GLN A 183 1.19 -25.79 -4.42
N HIS A 184 2.31 -25.94 -3.72
CA HIS A 184 3.61 -26.17 -4.35
C HIS A 184 4.32 -27.43 -3.86
N ASP A 185 3.66 -28.24 -3.00
CA ASP A 185 4.27 -29.37 -2.28
C ASP A 185 5.59 -29.00 -1.56
N THR A 186 5.71 -27.72 -1.18
CA THR A 186 6.89 -27.14 -0.53
C THR A 186 6.47 -26.34 0.69
N SER A 187 7.27 -26.40 1.76
CA SER A 187 7.00 -25.69 3.01
C SER A 187 8.03 -24.58 3.20
N ILE A 188 7.96 -23.55 2.35
CA ILE A 188 8.87 -22.40 2.40
C ILE A 188 8.73 -21.63 3.72
N ILE A 189 7.48 -21.46 4.15
CA ILE A 189 7.13 -20.89 5.46
C ILE A 189 6.58 -21.98 6.37
N ASP A 190 7.04 -22.00 7.62
CA ASP A 190 6.61 -22.94 8.65
C ASP A 190 6.60 -22.27 10.04
N PHE A 191 6.22 -23.02 11.06
CA PHE A 191 6.34 -22.63 12.46
C PHE A 191 7.80 -22.74 12.92
N VAL A 192 8.36 -21.63 13.39
CA VAL A 192 9.72 -21.55 13.93
C VAL A 192 9.66 -21.20 15.42
N GLY A 193 10.42 -21.93 16.23
CA GLY A 193 10.45 -21.74 17.69
C GLY A 193 9.34 -22.49 18.43
N ARG A 194 9.15 -22.15 19.72
CA ARG A 194 8.13 -22.75 20.59
C ARG A 194 7.63 -21.72 21.62
N SER A 195 6.39 -21.90 22.10
CA SER A 195 5.78 -21.02 23.11
C SER A 195 5.79 -19.54 22.67
N SER A 196 6.05 -18.58 23.56
CA SER A 196 5.96 -17.13 23.29
C SER A 196 6.90 -16.62 22.18
N ILE A 197 7.97 -17.35 21.85
CA ILE A 197 8.87 -16.99 20.73
C ILE A 197 8.46 -17.63 19.40
N ALA A 198 7.37 -18.40 19.37
CA ALA A 198 6.88 -19.02 18.15
C ALA A 198 6.46 -17.95 17.12
N ARG A 199 6.87 -18.16 15.87
CA ARG A 199 6.56 -17.28 14.75
C ARG A 199 6.43 -18.07 13.45
N ILE A 200 5.76 -17.49 12.47
CA ILE A 200 5.83 -17.98 11.08
C ILE A 200 7.12 -17.47 10.46
N GLY A 201 7.91 -18.37 9.89
CA GLY A 201 9.22 -18.03 9.34
C GLY A 201 9.78 -19.14 8.44
N GLU A 202 10.91 -18.82 7.83
CA GLU A 202 11.68 -19.70 6.98
C GLU A 202 12.69 -20.48 7.83
N ALA A 203 13.12 -21.64 7.32
CA ALA A 203 14.21 -22.39 7.92
C ALA A 203 15.49 -21.53 7.99
N PHE A 204 16.15 -21.56 9.15
CA PHE A 204 17.42 -20.86 9.41
C PHE A 204 17.37 -19.32 9.26
N GLY A 205 16.19 -18.71 9.25
CA GLY A 205 16.06 -17.24 9.16
C GLY A 205 16.44 -16.66 7.79
N ARG A 206 16.33 -17.47 6.74
CA ARG A 206 16.51 -17.05 5.34
C ARG A 206 15.38 -16.12 4.88
N THR A 207 15.62 -15.36 3.81
CA THR A 207 14.55 -14.62 3.11
C THR A 207 13.64 -15.57 2.32
N LEU A 208 12.45 -15.12 1.91
CA LEU A 208 11.60 -15.91 1.01
C LEU A 208 12.29 -16.15 -0.33
N LEU A 209 13.04 -15.16 -0.83
CA LEU A 209 13.89 -15.29 -2.01
C LEU A 209 14.93 -16.41 -1.87
N ASP A 210 15.70 -16.42 -0.76
CA ASP A 210 16.72 -17.43 -0.50
C ASP A 210 16.14 -18.84 -0.29
N ALA A 211 14.86 -18.91 0.07
CA ALA A 211 14.10 -20.14 0.22
C ALA A 211 13.37 -20.55 -1.06
N ASP A 212 13.65 -19.91 -2.20
CA ASP A 212 13.10 -20.23 -3.53
C ASP A 212 11.56 -20.04 -3.62
N CYS A 213 11.02 -19.06 -2.89
CA CYS A 213 9.61 -18.69 -2.96
C CYS A 213 9.22 -18.22 -4.37
N ARG A 214 8.10 -18.74 -4.89
CA ARG A 214 7.58 -18.38 -6.23
C ARG A 214 6.77 -17.09 -6.27
N PHE A 215 6.42 -16.51 -5.12
CA PHE A 215 5.55 -15.33 -4.98
C PHE A 215 4.18 -15.50 -5.67
N CYS A 216 3.51 -16.62 -5.41
CA CYS A 216 2.15 -16.89 -5.90
C CYS A 216 1.05 -16.10 -5.17
N GLY A 217 1.35 -15.58 -3.97
CA GLY A 217 0.42 -14.78 -3.16
C GLY A 217 -0.61 -15.55 -2.35
N SER A 218 -0.72 -16.88 -2.48
CA SER A 218 -1.75 -17.66 -1.77
C SER A 218 -1.67 -17.51 -0.23
N CYS A 219 -0.47 -17.32 0.33
CA CYS A 219 -0.30 -17.08 1.78
C CYS A 219 -0.85 -15.71 2.22
N VAL A 220 -0.83 -14.70 1.34
CA VAL A 220 -1.44 -13.39 1.55
C VAL A 220 -2.96 -13.53 1.50
N ASP A 221 -3.49 -14.28 0.53
CA ASP A 221 -4.93 -14.42 0.32
C ASP A 221 -5.65 -15.13 1.47
N VAL A 222 -5.00 -16.08 2.13
CA VAL A 222 -5.60 -16.83 3.26
C VAL A 222 -5.35 -16.20 4.63
N CYS A 223 -4.56 -15.12 4.74
CA CYS A 223 -4.22 -14.53 6.03
C CYS A 223 -5.45 -13.88 6.69
N PRO A 224 -5.88 -14.30 7.90
CA PRO A 224 -7.06 -13.74 8.58
C PRO A 224 -6.80 -12.36 9.22
N THR A 225 -5.58 -11.84 9.06
CA THR A 225 -5.07 -10.62 9.69
C THR A 225 -4.35 -9.79 8.62
N GLY A 226 -3.52 -8.81 8.98
CA GLY A 226 -2.63 -8.13 8.05
C GLY A 226 -1.19 -8.65 8.05
N SER A 227 -0.90 -9.80 8.68
CA SER A 227 0.49 -10.21 8.93
C SER A 227 1.29 -10.49 7.67
N LEU A 228 0.65 -11.01 6.62
CA LEU A 228 1.22 -11.14 5.27
C LEU A 228 0.40 -10.25 4.35
N ALA A 229 1.04 -9.25 3.73
CA ALA A 229 0.33 -8.24 2.95
C ALA A 229 1.01 -8.01 1.60
N ASP A 230 0.20 -7.91 0.55
CA ASP A 230 0.61 -7.41 -0.76
C ASP A 230 1.06 -5.95 -0.63
N ARG A 231 2.35 -5.67 -0.89
CA ARG A 231 2.95 -4.35 -0.68
C ARG A 231 2.20 -3.23 -1.40
N PHE A 232 1.64 -3.52 -2.57
CA PHE A 232 0.86 -2.56 -3.35
C PHE A 232 -0.57 -2.47 -2.84
N ALA A 233 -1.28 -3.60 -2.89
CA ALA A 233 -2.73 -3.63 -2.71
C ALA A 233 -3.16 -3.19 -1.30
N LYS A 234 -2.30 -3.41 -0.30
CA LYS A 234 -2.64 -3.22 1.11
C LYS A 234 -3.03 -1.79 1.49
N TRP A 235 -2.68 -0.79 0.67
CA TRP A 235 -3.00 0.61 0.96
C TRP A 235 -4.29 1.11 0.33
N PHE A 236 -4.92 0.32 -0.54
CA PHE A 236 -6.18 0.68 -1.20
C PHE A 236 -7.42 0.26 -0.41
N GLY A 237 -7.28 -0.61 0.61
CA GLY A 237 -8.42 -1.09 1.39
C GLY A 237 -9.18 -2.22 0.69
N LYS A 238 -10.48 -2.33 0.96
CA LYS A 238 -11.41 -3.27 0.36
C LYS A 238 -11.85 -2.71 -1.00
N PRO A 239 -11.65 -3.45 -2.10
CA PRO A 239 -12.12 -3.02 -3.42
C PRO A 239 -13.64 -2.83 -3.46
N ASP A 240 -14.10 -1.76 -4.13
CA ASP A 240 -15.50 -1.50 -4.49
C ASP A 240 -16.17 -2.69 -5.20
N SER A 241 -15.43 -3.37 -6.08
CA SER A 241 -15.95 -4.47 -6.88
C SER A 241 -14.90 -5.51 -7.23
N TRP A 242 -15.36 -6.71 -7.57
CA TRP A 242 -14.54 -7.79 -8.11
C TRP A 242 -15.13 -8.24 -9.43
N ALA A 243 -14.27 -8.42 -10.43
CA ALA A 243 -14.69 -8.90 -11.74
C ALA A 243 -13.58 -9.73 -12.38
N GLU A 244 -13.95 -10.56 -13.34
CA GLU A 244 -13.06 -11.56 -13.92
C GLU A 244 -12.64 -11.19 -15.35
N THR A 245 -11.39 -11.47 -15.70
CA THR A 245 -10.84 -11.24 -17.04
C THR A 245 -9.68 -12.21 -17.32
N THR A 246 -9.11 -12.19 -18.52
CA THR A 246 -8.00 -13.07 -18.90
C THR A 246 -6.66 -12.34 -18.87
N CYS A 247 -5.65 -12.94 -18.24
CA CYS A 247 -4.28 -12.44 -18.19
C CYS A 247 -3.63 -12.33 -19.58
N MET A 248 -3.03 -11.17 -19.90
CA MET A 248 -2.36 -10.94 -21.19
C MET A 248 -0.83 -11.05 -21.16
N PHE A 249 -0.21 -11.25 -19.99
CA PHE A 249 1.25 -11.28 -19.90
C PHE A 249 1.91 -12.44 -20.65
N CYS A 250 1.19 -13.54 -20.88
CA CYS A 250 1.68 -14.67 -21.67
C CYS A 250 0.50 -15.42 -22.30
N ASP A 251 0.81 -16.29 -23.24
CA ASP A 251 -0.14 -17.16 -23.94
C ASP A 251 -0.83 -18.17 -23.02
N ALA A 252 -0.40 -18.35 -21.77
CA ALA A 252 -1.14 -19.20 -20.83
C ALA A 252 -2.61 -18.75 -20.66
N GLY A 253 -2.94 -17.46 -20.76
CA GLY A 253 -4.34 -16.99 -20.69
C GLY A 253 -5.05 -17.36 -19.38
N CYS A 254 -4.40 -17.15 -18.23
CA CYS A 254 -4.99 -17.46 -16.92
C CYS A 254 -6.22 -16.59 -16.62
N ALA A 255 -7.27 -17.18 -16.05
CA ALA A 255 -8.40 -16.43 -15.51
C ALA A 255 -7.97 -15.65 -14.24
N LEU A 256 -8.23 -14.35 -14.24
CA LEU A 256 -7.92 -13.41 -13.17
C LEU A 256 -9.21 -12.94 -12.52
N SER A 257 -9.24 -12.91 -11.20
CA SER A 257 -10.22 -12.13 -10.43
C SER A 257 -9.54 -10.83 -9.99
N VAL A 258 -10.03 -9.69 -10.46
CA VAL A 258 -9.42 -8.37 -10.25
C VAL A 258 -10.32 -7.56 -9.33
N GLY A 259 -9.76 -7.10 -8.21
CA GLY A 259 -10.39 -6.13 -7.33
C GLY A 259 -10.17 -4.72 -7.87
N VAL A 260 -11.27 -3.99 -8.07
CA VAL A 260 -11.29 -2.63 -8.61
C VAL A 260 -11.72 -1.66 -7.53
N GLU A 261 -10.97 -0.57 -7.39
CA GLU A 261 -11.24 0.54 -6.47
C GLU A 261 -11.13 1.85 -7.24
N SER A 262 -12.16 2.70 -7.18
CA SER A 262 -12.17 4.00 -7.88
C SER A 262 -11.76 3.89 -9.37
N GLY A 263 -12.20 2.83 -10.04
CA GLY A 263 -11.92 2.57 -11.46
C GLY A 263 -10.52 2.03 -11.77
N LYS A 264 -9.73 1.63 -10.76
CA LYS A 264 -8.36 1.10 -10.92
C LYS A 264 -8.24 -0.33 -10.40
N ALA A 265 -7.42 -1.15 -11.04
CA ALA A 265 -7.10 -2.49 -10.55
C ALA A 265 -6.13 -2.37 -9.37
N VAL A 266 -6.53 -2.80 -8.18
CA VAL A 266 -5.71 -2.64 -6.96
C VAL A 266 -5.18 -3.95 -6.40
N VAL A 267 -5.87 -5.06 -6.68
CA VAL A 267 -5.46 -6.42 -6.26
C VAL A 267 -5.91 -7.43 -7.32
N VAL A 268 -5.17 -8.51 -7.48
CA VAL A 268 -5.52 -9.60 -8.40
C VAL A 268 -5.38 -10.93 -7.68
N ARG A 269 -6.27 -11.88 -7.93
CA ARG A 269 -6.23 -13.25 -7.40
C ARG A 269 -6.55 -14.25 -8.51
N ALA A 270 -6.22 -15.52 -8.26
CA ALA A 270 -6.70 -16.59 -9.12
C ALA A 270 -8.22 -16.74 -8.95
N VAL A 271 -8.96 -17.01 -10.03
CA VAL A 271 -10.37 -17.41 -9.94
C VAL A 271 -10.49 -18.79 -9.28
N ASP A 272 -9.62 -19.72 -9.67
CA ASP A 272 -9.50 -21.03 -9.04
C ASP A 272 -8.52 -20.96 -7.85
N PRO A 273 -8.98 -21.13 -6.59
CA PRO A 273 -8.14 -21.05 -5.41
C PRO A 273 -7.10 -22.18 -5.31
N ASP A 274 -7.26 -23.28 -6.05
CA ASP A 274 -6.36 -24.44 -6.05
C ASP A 274 -5.34 -24.39 -7.20
N ARG A 275 -5.40 -23.33 -8.03
CA ARG A 275 -4.50 -23.10 -9.17
C ARG A 275 -3.95 -21.66 -9.11
N PRO A 276 -2.78 -21.45 -8.49
CA PRO A 276 -2.27 -20.11 -8.26
C PRO A 276 -1.79 -19.43 -9.54
N LEU A 277 -1.83 -18.09 -9.53
CA LEU A 277 -1.22 -17.27 -10.58
C LEU A 277 0.31 -17.20 -10.40
N CYS A 278 1.00 -16.86 -11.49
CA CYS A 278 2.39 -16.44 -11.40
C CYS A 278 2.50 -15.03 -10.81
N VAL A 279 3.72 -14.63 -10.41
CA VAL A 279 3.99 -13.31 -9.85
C VAL A 279 3.55 -12.16 -10.77
N LEU A 280 3.60 -12.35 -12.10
CA LEU A 280 3.15 -11.33 -13.06
C LEU A 280 1.64 -11.09 -12.92
N GLY A 281 0.85 -12.16 -12.97
CA GLY A 281 -0.60 -12.09 -12.80
C GLY A 281 -1.01 -11.60 -11.40
N ARG A 282 -0.38 -12.12 -10.34
CA ARG A 282 -0.76 -11.83 -8.94
C ARG A 282 -0.36 -10.44 -8.47
N PHE A 283 0.89 -10.05 -8.71
CA PHE A 283 1.51 -8.87 -8.09
C PHE A 283 1.96 -7.81 -9.10
N ALA A 284 2.27 -8.16 -10.35
CA ALA A 284 2.73 -7.17 -11.33
C ALA A 284 1.57 -6.47 -12.06
N THR A 285 0.42 -7.14 -12.25
CA THR A 285 -0.75 -6.59 -12.96
C THR A 285 -1.13 -5.20 -12.45
N ALA A 286 -1.44 -5.07 -11.17
CA ALA A 286 -1.97 -3.82 -10.62
C ALA A 286 -0.95 -2.67 -10.65
N PRO A 287 0.33 -2.83 -10.22
CA PRO A 287 1.36 -1.82 -10.41
C PRO A 287 1.60 -1.45 -11.88
N PHE A 288 1.58 -2.43 -12.79
CA PHE A 288 1.78 -2.19 -14.22
C PHE A 288 0.59 -1.44 -14.86
N MET A 289 -0.65 -1.66 -14.39
CA MET A 289 -1.78 -0.85 -14.85
C MET A 289 -1.68 0.59 -14.33
N ASN A 290 -1.30 0.76 -13.06
CA ASN A 290 -1.31 2.05 -12.36
C ASN A 290 0.02 2.81 -12.42
N GLY A 291 0.91 2.48 -13.37
CA GLY A 291 2.22 3.14 -13.50
C GLY A 291 2.08 4.66 -13.60
N THR A 292 2.92 5.37 -12.86
CA THR A 292 2.86 6.83 -12.76
C THR A 292 3.32 7.54 -14.04
N ASP A 293 4.14 6.86 -14.82
CA ASP A 293 4.75 7.30 -16.08
C ASP A 293 3.93 6.91 -17.33
N ARG A 294 2.76 6.28 -17.17
CA ARG A 294 1.82 5.99 -18.27
C ARG A 294 1.55 7.22 -19.14
N LEU A 295 1.47 7.02 -20.45
CA LEU A 295 1.03 8.05 -21.40
C LEU A 295 -0.46 8.35 -21.17
N ARG A 296 -0.80 9.64 -21.02
CA ARG A 296 -2.16 10.09 -20.65
C ARG A 296 -2.82 11.01 -21.68
N VAL A 297 -2.04 11.75 -22.45
CA VAL A 297 -2.54 12.76 -23.39
C VAL A 297 -1.86 12.56 -24.73
N PRO A 298 -2.55 12.72 -25.87
CA PRO A 298 -1.93 12.70 -27.19
C PRO A 298 -0.82 13.75 -27.30
N GLN A 299 0.24 13.41 -28.01
CA GLN A 299 1.40 14.30 -28.19
C GLN A 299 1.77 14.42 -29.66
N VAL A 300 2.23 15.60 -30.07
CA VAL A 300 2.74 15.85 -31.42
C VAL A 300 4.11 16.50 -31.34
N ARG A 301 4.99 16.17 -32.28
CA ARG A 301 6.32 16.76 -32.37
C ARG A 301 6.25 18.17 -32.91
N ILE A 302 6.75 19.12 -32.11
CA ILE A 302 6.93 20.51 -32.50
C ILE A 302 8.41 20.85 -32.31
N GLY A 303 9.14 20.88 -33.42
CA GLY A 303 10.60 21.02 -33.42
C GLY A 303 11.29 19.79 -32.83
N LYS A 304 12.03 19.96 -31.72
CA LYS A 304 12.78 18.88 -31.06
C LYS A 304 12.04 18.22 -29.89
N VAL A 305 10.84 18.67 -29.55
CA VAL A 305 10.10 18.21 -28.37
C VAL A 305 8.71 17.71 -28.75
N LEU A 306 8.22 16.72 -28.01
CA LEU A 306 6.81 16.33 -28.01
C LEU A 306 6.03 17.29 -27.11
N ARG A 307 4.86 17.73 -27.56
CA ARG A 307 3.93 18.54 -26.77
C ARG A 307 2.58 17.86 -26.69
N GLU A 308 2.01 17.87 -25.49
CA GLU A 308 0.63 17.44 -25.27
C GLU A 308 -0.34 18.36 -26.02
N VAL A 309 -1.29 17.75 -26.74
CA VAL A 309 -2.27 18.44 -27.58
C VAL A 309 -3.64 17.76 -27.47
N SER A 310 -4.66 18.38 -28.09
CA SER A 310 -5.99 17.77 -28.19
C SER A 310 -5.97 16.52 -29.10
N TRP A 311 -6.97 15.65 -28.94
CA TRP A 311 -7.14 14.49 -29.83
C TRP A 311 -7.28 14.90 -31.30
N ASP A 312 -8.02 15.96 -31.60
CA ASP A 312 -8.26 16.42 -32.97
C ASP A 312 -6.96 16.91 -33.62
N ASP A 313 -6.15 17.68 -32.87
CA ASP A 313 -4.84 18.16 -33.36
C ASP A 313 -3.86 17.01 -33.59
N ALA A 314 -3.84 16.03 -32.67
CA ALA A 314 -2.98 14.85 -32.80
C ALA A 314 -3.36 13.98 -34.00
N LEU A 315 -4.66 13.71 -34.18
CA LEU A 315 -5.18 12.93 -35.31
C LEU A 315 -4.89 13.63 -36.64
N LYS A 316 -5.13 14.94 -36.72
CA LYS A 316 -4.82 15.75 -37.90
C LYS A 316 -3.32 15.70 -38.24
N ALA A 317 -2.45 15.94 -37.26
CA ALA A 317 -1.00 15.92 -37.47
C ALA A 317 -0.52 14.53 -37.90
N ALA A 318 -1.02 13.46 -37.29
CA ALA A 318 -0.69 12.09 -37.67
C ALA A 318 -1.16 11.75 -39.09
N ALA A 319 -2.39 12.15 -39.46
CA ALA A 319 -2.94 11.93 -40.79
C ALA A 319 -2.15 12.69 -41.86
N GLU A 320 -1.84 13.97 -41.65
CA GLU A 320 -1.02 14.78 -42.56
C GLU A 320 0.37 14.17 -42.78
N LYS A 321 0.96 13.60 -41.73
CA LYS A 321 2.27 12.94 -41.78
C LYS A 321 2.25 11.60 -42.51
N LEU A 322 1.20 10.81 -42.33
CA LEU A 322 1.10 9.47 -42.91
C LEU A 322 0.54 9.47 -44.35
N ALA A 323 -0.29 10.45 -44.72
CA ALA A 323 -0.95 10.52 -46.03
C ALA A 323 -0.03 10.31 -47.26
N PRO A 324 1.23 10.79 -47.28
CA PRO A 324 2.15 10.58 -48.42
C PRO A 324 2.62 9.12 -48.58
N TYR A 325 2.49 8.28 -47.55
CA TYR A 325 3.06 6.95 -47.51
C TYR A 325 1.96 5.90 -47.61
N LYS A 326 1.65 5.44 -48.83
CA LYS A 326 0.73 4.33 -49.11
C LYS A 326 1.44 3.17 -49.80
N GLY A 327 0.78 2.01 -49.87
CA GLY A 327 1.38 0.83 -50.51
C GLY A 327 2.60 0.32 -49.75
N ALA A 328 3.62 -0.15 -50.48
CA ALA A 328 4.83 -0.73 -49.89
C ALA A 328 5.65 0.23 -49.01
N ALA A 329 5.38 1.55 -49.07
CA ALA A 329 6.08 2.56 -48.28
C ALA A 329 5.59 2.69 -46.82
N PHE A 330 4.42 2.13 -46.50
CA PHE A 330 3.85 2.14 -45.15
C PHE A 330 3.88 0.73 -44.54
N ALA A 331 4.06 0.64 -43.23
CA ALA A 331 3.81 -0.58 -42.48
C ALA A 331 3.09 -0.30 -41.15
N LEU A 332 2.31 -1.28 -40.70
CA LEU A 332 1.77 -1.30 -39.34
C LEU A 332 2.40 -2.46 -38.59
N VAL A 333 2.92 -2.20 -37.40
CA VAL A 333 3.52 -3.20 -36.52
C VAL A 333 2.72 -3.33 -35.24
N CYS A 334 2.26 -4.54 -34.91
CA CYS A 334 1.50 -4.81 -33.70
C CYS A 334 1.86 -6.13 -33.03
N ASP A 335 1.50 -6.27 -31.75
CA ASP A 335 1.71 -7.48 -30.95
C ASP A 335 0.55 -8.47 -31.16
N ALA A 336 0.87 -9.75 -31.40
CA ALA A 336 -0.12 -10.81 -31.57
C ALA A 336 -0.94 -11.09 -30.29
N SER A 337 -0.45 -10.65 -29.12
CA SER A 337 -1.16 -10.76 -27.83
C SER A 337 -2.22 -9.70 -27.58
N MET A 338 -2.39 -8.75 -28.52
CA MET A 338 -3.51 -7.79 -28.51
C MET A 338 -4.86 -8.48 -28.74
N PRO A 339 -5.98 -7.83 -28.36
CA PRO A 339 -7.31 -8.30 -28.70
C PRO A 339 -7.45 -8.62 -30.19
N LEU A 340 -8.12 -9.72 -30.52
CA LEU A 340 -8.35 -10.17 -31.88
C LEU A 340 -9.16 -9.14 -32.69
N GLU A 341 -10.06 -8.43 -32.03
CA GLU A 341 -10.85 -7.33 -32.57
C GLU A 341 -9.95 -6.14 -32.95
N ASP A 342 -8.98 -5.80 -32.10
CA ASP A 342 -7.99 -4.76 -32.39
C ASP A 342 -7.16 -5.16 -33.62
N ARG A 343 -6.64 -6.38 -33.63
CA ARG A 343 -5.86 -6.93 -34.76
C ARG A 343 -6.65 -6.91 -36.07
N TYR A 344 -7.95 -7.23 -36.03
CA TYR A 344 -8.82 -7.15 -37.21
C TYR A 344 -8.90 -5.72 -37.76
N VAL A 345 -9.16 -4.73 -36.89
CA VAL A 345 -9.24 -3.31 -37.28
C VAL A 345 -7.91 -2.79 -37.81
N LEU A 346 -6.80 -3.12 -37.15
CA LEU A 346 -5.45 -2.73 -37.57
C LEU A 346 -5.09 -3.30 -38.95
N ASN A 347 -5.43 -4.56 -39.21
CA ASN A 347 -5.21 -5.21 -40.50
C ASN A 347 -6.05 -4.54 -41.60
N LYS A 348 -7.34 -4.30 -41.34
CA LYS A 348 -8.25 -3.60 -42.27
C LYS A 348 -7.76 -2.19 -42.59
N PHE A 349 -7.33 -1.43 -41.59
CA PHE A 349 -6.75 -0.11 -41.80
C PHE A 349 -5.52 -0.16 -42.71
N THR A 350 -4.61 -1.11 -42.45
CA THR A 350 -3.37 -1.26 -43.20
C THR A 350 -3.63 -1.62 -44.66
N THR A 351 -4.53 -2.58 -44.90
CA THR A 351 -4.80 -3.15 -46.21
C THR A 351 -5.78 -2.31 -47.05
N GLU A 352 -6.76 -1.66 -46.44
CA GLU A 352 -7.83 -0.94 -47.15
C GLU A 352 -7.63 0.57 -47.15
N VAL A 353 -7.24 1.18 -46.03
CA VAL A 353 -7.06 2.65 -45.92
C VAL A 353 -5.69 3.08 -46.44
N MET A 354 -4.64 2.38 -46.00
CA MET A 354 -3.26 2.65 -46.39
C MET A 354 -2.82 1.88 -47.65
N ALA A 355 -3.66 0.94 -48.13
CA ALA A 355 -3.40 0.10 -49.31
C ALA A 355 -2.04 -0.63 -49.25
N SER A 356 -1.56 -0.94 -48.04
CA SER A 356 -0.24 -1.51 -47.81
C SER A 356 -0.30 -3.03 -47.62
N PRO A 357 0.64 -3.79 -48.20
CA PRO A 357 0.78 -5.22 -47.90
C PRO A 357 1.51 -5.50 -46.57
N ASN A 358 2.04 -4.46 -45.90
CA ASN A 358 2.95 -4.62 -44.76
C ASN A 358 2.21 -4.53 -43.41
N TYR A 359 1.27 -5.45 -43.16
CA TYR A 359 0.72 -5.67 -41.83
C TYR A 359 1.60 -6.70 -41.09
N ILE A 360 2.37 -6.23 -40.10
CA ILE A 360 3.39 -7.02 -39.40
C ILE A 360 2.89 -7.32 -38.00
N GLU A 361 2.40 -8.55 -37.82
CA GLU A 361 1.98 -9.06 -36.52
C GLU A 361 3.12 -9.84 -35.86
N LEU A 362 3.56 -9.40 -34.69
CA LEU A 362 4.66 -10.00 -33.95
C LEU A 362 4.15 -10.99 -32.91
N ALA A 363 4.46 -12.26 -33.12
CA ALA A 363 4.35 -13.25 -32.06
C ALA A 363 5.48 -13.02 -31.04
N PRO A 364 5.16 -12.79 -29.75
CA PRO A 364 6.18 -12.63 -28.72
C PRO A 364 7.03 -13.90 -28.60
N ASP A 365 8.34 -13.75 -28.44
CA ASP A 365 9.20 -14.89 -28.06
C ASP A 365 8.87 -15.38 -26.64
N ALA A 366 9.52 -16.46 -26.19
CA ALA A 366 9.28 -17.03 -24.86
C ALA A 366 9.49 -16.04 -23.71
N ARG A 367 10.23 -14.95 -23.93
CA ARG A 367 10.57 -13.91 -22.95
C ARG A 367 9.86 -12.57 -23.22
N GLY A 368 9.15 -12.46 -24.34
CA GLY A 368 8.43 -11.28 -24.81
C GLY A 368 9.29 -10.22 -25.52
N SER A 369 10.55 -10.52 -25.86
CA SER A 369 11.53 -9.56 -26.39
C SER A 369 11.56 -9.45 -27.92
N ALA A 370 10.51 -9.90 -28.59
CA ALA A 370 10.46 -9.89 -30.05
C ALA A 370 10.55 -8.47 -30.61
N GLU A 371 11.30 -8.30 -31.70
CA GLU A 371 11.47 -7.04 -32.41
C GLU A 371 10.97 -7.18 -33.85
N ALA A 372 10.44 -6.09 -34.41
CA ALA A 372 9.96 -6.07 -35.77
C ALA A 372 11.12 -5.97 -36.77
N THR A 373 11.02 -6.71 -37.88
CA THR A 373 11.85 -6.47 -39.06
C THR A 373 11.03 -5.76 -40.12
N LEU A 374 11.48 -4.58 -40.54
CA LEU A 374 10.78 -3.78 -41.55
C LEU A 374 11.30 -4.10 -42.96
N PRO A 375 10.42 -4.29 -43.96
CA PRO A 375 10.83 -4.37 -45.36
C PRO A 375 11.55 -3.10 -45.83
N GLY A 376 12.56 -3.24 -46.70
CA GLY A 376 13.42 -2.11 -47.11
C GLY A 376 12.72 -0.96 -47.85
N ALA A 377 11.51 -1.16 -48.36
CA ALA A 377 10.71 -0.12 -49.01
C ALA A 377 9.94 0.76 -48.00
N VAL A 378 9.84 0.35 -46.73
CA VAL A 378 9.06 1.05 -45.70
C VAL A 378 9.78 2.33 -45.28
N LYS A 379 9.03 3.43 -45.29
CA LYS A 379 9.47 4.78 -44.91
C LYS A 379 8.64 5.37 -43.79
N ALA A 380 7.39 4.91 -43.62
CA ALA A 380 6.50 5.33 -42.56
C ALA A 380 5.93 4.14 -41.79
N VAL A 381 5.85 4.28 -40.46
CA VAL A 381 5.32 3.23 -39.59
C VAL A 381 4.30 3.77 -38.60
N LEU A 382 3.22 3.02 -38.44
CA LEU A 382 2.35 3.05 -37.26
C LEU A 382 2.68 1.83 -36.40
N VAL A 383 3.05 2.02 -35.13
CA VAL A 383 3.43 0.91 -34.23
C VAL A 383 2.65 0.96 -32.93
N THR A 384 2.21 -0.21 -32.45
CA THR A 384 1.43 -0.38 -31.22
C THR A 384 2.26 -0.95 -30.05
N GLY A 385 3.32 -0.23 -29.66
CA GLY A 385 4.27 -0.65 -28.61
C GLY A 385 5.71 -0.31 -28.97
N ASN A 386 6.67 -0.86 -28.23
CA ASN A 386 8.09 -0.60 -28.43
C ASN A 386 8.81 -1.75 -29.16
N PHE A 387 8.56 -1.89 -30.46
CA PHE A 387 9.03 -3.04 -31.25
C PHE A 387 10.08 -2.71 -32.31
N LEU A 388 10.54 -1.46 -32.42
CA LEU A 388 11.50 -1.03 -33.43
C LEU A 388 12.87 -0.76 -32.82
N LYS A 389 13.94 -1.20 -33.49
CA LYS A 389 15.30 -0.82 -33.13
C LYS A 389 15.54 0.66 -33.39
N GLU A 390 16.48 1.26 -32.67
CA GLU A 390 16.93 2.63 -32.90
C GLU A 390 17.36 2.86 -34.36
N THR A 391 18.08 1.93 -34.96
CA THR A 391 18.50 2.03 -36.37
C THR A 391 17.33 2.04 -37.35
N GLN A 392 16.27 1.28 -37.07
CA GLN A 392 15.05 1.28 -37.88
C GLN A 392 14.25 2.56 -37.66
N ARG A 393 14.02 2.94 -36.39
CA ARG A 393 13.38 4.20 -35.98
C ARG A 393 14.02 5.38 -36.70
N ASP A 394 15.35 5.45 -36.69
CA ASP A 394 16.12 6.57 -37.22
C ASP A 394 16.17 6.61 -38.75
N ALA A 395 15.88 5.49 -39.42
CA ALA A 395 15.74 5.45 -40.88
C ALA A 395 14.36 5.91 -41.38
N LEU A 396 13.32 5.95 -40.52
CA LEU A 396 11.97 6.33 -40.92
C LEU A 396 11.86 7.83 -41.23
N GLU A 397 11.02 8.15 -42.21
CA GLU A 397 10.63 9.52 -42.57
C GLU A 397 9.40 9.98 -41.78
N ALA A 398 8.52 9.06 -41.39
CA ALA A 398 7.37 9.32 -40.50
C ALA A 398 7.15 8.18 -39.51
N LEU A 399 6.86 8.52 -38.25
CA LEU A 399 6.61 7.55 -37.19
C LEU A 399 5.44 7.98 -36.30
N VAL A 400 4.40 7.15 -36.24
CA VAL A 400 3.29 7.31 -35.28
C VAL A 400 3.32 6.17 -34.29
N VAL A 401 3.28 6.50 -32.99
CA VAL A 401 3.36 5.53 -31.90
C VAL A 401 2.04 5.50 -31.14
N GLN A 402 1.48 4.31 -30.95
CA GLN A 402 0.38 4.06 -30.03
C GLN A 402 0.93 3.19 -28.90
N ASP A 403 0.96 3.71 -27.67
CA ASP A 403 1.57 2.97 -26.56
C ASP A 403 0.99 3.39 -25.21
N CYS A 404 1.18 2.52 -24.22
CA CYS A 404 0.78 2.72 -22.84
C CYS A 404 1.87 3.40 -22.00
N TYR A 405 3.15 3.22 -22.35
CA TYR A 405 4.31 3.79 -21.67
C TYR A 405 5.24 4.54 -22.63
N PRO A 406 5.98 5.55 -22.15
CA PRO A 406 7.07 6.15 -22.90
C PRO A 406 8.13 5.11 -23.28
N SER A 407 8.73 5.27 -24.46
CA SER A 407 9.80 4.41 -24.97
C SER A 407 10.79 5.22 -25.80
N ALA A 408 11.91 4.60 -26.19
CA ALA A 408 12.90 5.22 -27.08
C ALA A 408 12.30 5.64 -28.45
N LEU A 409 11.15 5.10 -28.85
CA LEU A 409 10.48 5.51 -30.09
C LEU A 409 10.00 6.96 -30.05
N LEU A 410 9.70 7.48 -28.85
CA LEU A 410 9.24 8.85 -28.66
C LEU A 410 10.31 9.89 -29.02
N ASP A 411 11.59 9.52 -29.14
CA ASP A 411 12.63 10.47 -29.57
C ASP A 411 12.41 10.96 -31.00
N LYS A 412 11.77 10.14 -31.85
CA LYS A 412 11.55 10.42 -33.27
C LYS A 412 10.08 10.42 -33.69
N ALA A 413 9.16 9.92 -32.87
CA ALA A 413 7.72 9.92 -33.17
C ALA A 413 7.21 11.31 -33.58
N ASP A 414 6.50 11.40 -34.70
CA ASP A 414 5.81 12.62 -35.15
C ASP A 414 4.53 12.85 -34.34
N ALA A 415 3.83 11.77 -33.99
CA ALA A 415 2.66 11.77 -33.14
C ALA A 415 2.66 10.54 -32.22
N VAL A 416 2.16 10.73 -31.00
CA VAL A 416 2.07 9.70 -29.96
C VAL A 416 0.65 9.69 -29.42
N PHE A 417 0.03 8.52 -29.39
CA PHE A 417 -1.31 8.34 -28.84
C PHE A 417 -1.28 7.44 -27.60
N PRO A 418 -1.87 7.88 -26.48
CA PRO A 418 -1.96 7.07 -25.28
C PRO A 418 -2.95 5.92 -25.48
N ALA A 419 -2.46 4.68 -25.34
CA ALA A 419 -3.25 3.47 -25.51
C ALA A 419 -3.75 2.90 -24.17
N ALA A 420 -5.02 2.52 -24.16
CA ALA A 420 -5.65 1.69 -23.14
C ALA A 420 -5.25 0.22 -23.38
N PHE A 421 -4.98 -0.54 -22.32
CA PHE A 421 -4.60 -1.95 -22.47
C PHE A 421 -5.11 -2.84 -21.33
N PHE A 422 -5.09 -4.15 -21.56
CA PHE A 422 -5.38 -5.18 -20.55
C PHE A 422 -6.74 -4.98 -19.86
N THR A 423 -6.76 -4.61 -18.59
CA THR A 423 -8.03 -4.39 -17.85
C THR A 423 -8.78 -3.13 -18.28
N GLU A 424 -8.19 -2.27 -19.13
CA GLU A 424 -8.81 -1.03 -19.63
C GLU A 424 -9.52 -1.21 -20.97
N THR A 425 -9.39 -2.39 -21.60
CA THR A 425 -9.98 -2.72 -22.90
C THR A 425 -10.75 -4.03 -22.82
N ASP A 426 -11.57 -4.29 -23.82
CA ASP A 426 -12.39 -5.48 -23.98
C ASP A 426 -12.07 -6.18 -25.31
N GLY A 427 -12.56 -7.41 -25.48
CA GLY A 427 -12.41 -8.20 -26.69
C GLY A 427 -12.06 -9.65 -26.37
N THR A 428 -11.25 -10.26 -27.22
CA THR A 428 -10.84 -11.66 -27.06
C THR A 428 -9.37 -11.87 -27.41
N ILE A 429 -8.72 -12.84 -26.75
CA ILE A 429 -7.33 -13.21 -27.00
C ILE A 429 -7.22 -14.72 -27.22
N LEU A 430 -6.10 -15.17 -27.80
CA LEU A 430 -5.79 -16.60 -27.93
C LEU A 430 -4.90 -17.05 -26.77
N ASP A 431 -5.21 -18.22 -26.20
CA ASP A 431 -4.29 -18.91 -25.31
C ASP A 431 -3.30 -19.81 -26.08
N SER A 432 -2.44 -20.51 -25.34
CA SER A 432 -1.38 -21.38 -25.86
C SER A 432 -1.91 -22.59 -26.64
N GLU A 433 -3.19 -22.93 -26.48
CA GLU A 433 -3.87 -24.00 -27.21
C GLU A 433 -4.66 -23.45 -28.42
N GLY A 434 -4.60 -22.13 -28.66
CA GLY A 434 -5.37 -21.46 -29.70
C GLY A 434 -6.85 -21.28 -29.36
N VAL A 435 -7.23 -21.45 -28.10
CA VAL A 435 -8.60 -21.26 -27.65
C VAL A 435 -8.84 -19.77 -27.36
N VAL A 436 -10.00 -19.27 -27.79
CA VAL A 436 -10.40 -17.88 -27.61
C VAL A 436 -10.86 -17.65 -26.17
N ARG A 437 -10.24 -16.67 -25.50
CA ARG A 437 -10.50 -16.27 -24.12
C ARG A 437 -11.01 -14.83 -24.05
N PRO A 438 -12.00 -14.53 -23.18
CA PRO A 438 -12.57 -13.20 -23.10
C PRO A 438 -11.63 -12.26 -22.37
N LEU A 439 -11.50 -11.05 -22.89
CA LEU A 439 -10.92 -9.91 -22.20
C LEU A 439 -12.07 -8.96 -21.84
N VAL A 440 -12.23 -8.72 -20.55
CA VAL A 440 -13.27 -7.83 -20.02
C VAL A 440 -12.61 -6.55 -19.54
N ARG A 441 -13.19 -5.42 -19.95
CA ARG A 441 -12.81 -4.11 -19.44
C ARG A 441 -13.33 -3.94 -18.02
N LEU A 442 -12.41 -3.79 -17.07
CA LEU A 442 -12.69 -3.66 -15.64
C LEU A 442 -12.30 -2.29 -15.08
N THR A 443 -11.36 -1.59 -15.73
CA THR A 443 -10.77 -0.34 -15.23
C THR A 443 -10.93 0.80 -16.22
N THR A 444 -10.68 2.01 -15.74
CA THR A 444 -10.68 3.23 -16.56
C THR A 444 -9.27 3.52 -17.04
N ALA A 445 -9.10 3.71 -18.35
CA ALA A 445 -7.83 4.08 -18.93
C ALA A 445 -7.36 5.45 -18.40
N PRO A 446 -6.06 5.65 -18.14
CA PRO A 446 -5.57 6.86 -17.50
C PRO A 446 -5.65 8.07 -18.44
N GLY A 447 -6.11 9.20 -17.91
CA GLY A 447 -6.20 10.45 -18.67
C GLY A 447 -7.18 10.36 -19.84
N GLN A 448 -6.68 10.53 -21.05
CA GLN A 448 -7.44 10.49 -22.29
C GLN A 448 -7.10 9.27 -23.15
N ALA A 449 -6.47 8.24 -22.59
CA ALA A 449 -6.11 7.02 -23.30
C ALA A 449 -7.33 6.33 -23.92
N ARG A 450 -7.17 5.76 -25.12
CA ARG A 450 -8.21 5.04 -25.88
C ARG A 450 -7.71 3.67 -26.31
N THR A 451 -8.61 2.74 -26.63
CA THR A 451 -8.23 1.42 -27.14
C THR A 451 -7.44 1.56 -28.46
N ASP A 452 -6.51 0.65 -28.74
CA ASP A 452 -5.69 0.70 -29.96
C ASP A 452 -6.59 0.78 -31.23
N ARG A 453 -7.70 0.03 -31.26
CA ARG A 453 -8.69 0.10 -32.36
C ARG A 453 -9.40 1.45 -32.47
N ASP A 454 -9.81 2.07 -31.37
CA ASP A 454 -10.48 3.38 -31.41
C ASP A 454 -9.57 4.46 -32.00
N ILE A 455 -8.27 4.38 -31.68
CA ILE A 455 -7.26 5.30 -32.20
C ILE A 455 -7.14 5.14 -33.71
N VAL A 456 -7.04 3.89 -34.19
CA VAL A 456 -6.92 3.60 -35.62
C VAL A 456 -8.19 3.91 -36.42
N LEU A 457 -9.37 3.66 -35.86
CA LEU A 457 -10.64 4.09 -36.46
C LEU A 457 -10.68 5.62 -36.64
N SER A 458 -10.33 6.36 -35.59
CA SER A 458 -10.27 7.83 -35.62
C SER A 458 -9.22 8.35 -36.61
N LEU A 459 -8.08 7.66 -36.73
CA LEU A 459 -7.04 8.01 -37.70
C LEU A 459 -7.49 7.72 -39.14
N GLY A 460 -8.24 6.64 -39.37
CA GLY A 460 -8.87 6.33 -40.66
C GLY A 460 -9.85 7.41 -41.09
N GLU A 461 -10.68 7.91 -40.17
CA GLU A 461 -11.56 9.07 -40.40
C GLU A 461 -10.76 10.31 -40.81
N ALA A 462 -9.68 10.64 -40.08
CA ALA A 462 -8.82 11.78 -40.39
C ALA A 462 -8.08 11.62 -41.74
N LEU A 463 -7.86 10.39 -42.21
CA LEU A 463 -7.29 10.07 -43.53
C LEU A 463 -8.35 9.99 -44.65
N GLY A 464 -9.62 10.32 -44.35
CA GLY A 464 -10.71 10.37 -45.34
C GLY A 464 -11.40 9.05 -45.60
N ALA A 465 -11.26 8.06 -44.72
CA ALA A 465 -11.94 6.76 -44.79
C ALA A 465 -12.84 6.53 -43.56
N PRO A 466 -13.90 7.33 -43.35
CA PRO A 466 -14.77 7.17 -42.20
C PRO A 466 -15.55 5.85 -42.25
N GLY A 467 -15.69 5.19 -41.10
CA GLY A 467 -16.54 3.99 -40.97
C GLY A 467 -16.09 2.79 -41.80
N PHE A 468 -14.79 2.64 -42.09
CA PHE A 468 -14.26 1.48 -42.83
C PHE A 468 -14.44 0.15 -42.07
N VAL A 469 -14.62 0.21 -40.75
CA VAL A 469 -15.07 -0.90 -39.89
C VAL A 469 -16.06 -0.33 -38.86
N GLU A 470 -17.03 -1.14 -38.43
CA GLU A 470 -17.92 -0.78 -37.33
C GLU A 470 -17.15 -0.62 -36.01
N LYS A 471 -17.62 0.24 -35.12
CA LYS A 471 -16.86 0.63 -33.92
C LYS A 471 -17.05 -0.32 -32.74
N ASP A 472 -18.21 -0.98 -32.64
CA ASP A 472 -18.52 -1.80 -31.48
C ASP A 472 -17.84 -3.18 -31.53
N THR A 473 -17.42 -3.66 -30.36
CA THR A 473 -16.68 -4.92 -30.23
C THR A 473 -17.43 -6.12 -30.77
N ALA A 474 -18.75 -6.19 -30.55
CA ALA A 474 -19.55 -7.35 -30.94
C ALA A 474 -19.65 -7.45 -32.47
N SER A 475 -19.90 -6.34 -33.16
CA SER A 475 -19.90 -6.28 -34.62
C SER A 475 -18.52 -6.55 -35.20
N ILE A 476 -17.44 -6.03 -34.61
CA ILE A 476 -16.07 -6.34 -35.05
C ILE A 476 -15.81 -7.85 -34.92
N ALA A 477 -16.14 -8.45 -33.76
CA ALA A 477 -15.97 -9.88 -33.53
C ALA A 477 -16.77 -10.73 -34.52
N ASN A 478 -18.03 -10.34 -34.81
CA ASN A 478 -18.87 -11.00 -35.81
C ASN A 478 -18.28 -10.87 -37.22
N ALA A 479 -17.82 -9.68 -37.61
CA ALA A 479 -17.19 -9.44 -38.92
C ALA A 479 -15.84 -10.17 -39.07
N ALA A 480 -15.13 -10.39 -37.96
CA ALA A 480 -13.92 -11.19 -37.89
C ALA A 480 -14.18 -12.70 -37.78
N GLY A 481 -15.44 -13.13 -37.59
CA GLY A 481 -15.81 -14.54 -37.45
C GLY A 481 -15.31 -15.18 -36.15
N LEU A 482 -15.19 -14.40 -35.07
CA LEU A 482 -14.66 -14.89 -33.80
C LEU A 482 -15.71 -15.71 -33.02
N PRO A 483 -15.34 -16.88 -32.46
CA PRO A 483 -16.25 -17.69 -31.67
C PRO A 483 -16.53 -17.06 -30.30
N ALA A 484 -17.57 -17.53 -29.63
CA ALA A 484 -17.82 -17.20 -28.23
C ALA A 484 -16.64 -17.66 -27.35
N ALA A 485 -16.30 -16.84 -26.35
CA ALA A 485 -15.16 -17.06 -25.48
C ALA A 485 -15.60 -17.34 -24.04
N ALA A 486 -14.88 -18.22 -23.36
CA ALA A 486 -15.08 -18.52 -21.94
C ALA A 486 -13.75 -18.41 -21.18
N LEU A 487 -13.82 -17.92 -19.94
CA LEU A 487 -12.67 -17.85 -19.04
C LEU A 487 -12.06 -19.24 -18.82
N TYR A 488 -10.75 -19.27 -18.66
CA TYR A 488 -10.04 -20.51 -18.35
C TYR A 488 -10.06 -20.79 -16.84
N THR A 489 -11.22 -21.19 -16.32
CA THR A 489 -11.45 -21.44 -14.89
C THR A 489 -11.01 -22.83 -14.45
N GLU A 490 -11.31 -23.88 -15.23
CA GLU A 490 -10.98 -25.27 -14.89
C GLU A 490 -9.64 -25.70 -15.50
N ARG A 491 -8.53 -25.23 -14.91
CA ARG A 491 -7.20 -25.56 -15.42
C ARG A 491 -6.66 -26.87 -14.83
N ALA A 492 -6.29 -27.81 -15.72
CA ALA A 492 -5.77 -29.11 -15.33
C ALA A 492 -4.48 -29.03 -14.48
N SER A 493 -3.55 -28.13 -14.83
CA SER A 493 -2.25 -27.98 -14.15
C SER A 493 -1.88 -26.52 -13.89
N THR A 494 -1.08 -26.26 -12.86
CA THR A 494 -0.57 -24.91 -12.59
C THR A 494 0.23 -24.36 -13.79
N PRO A 495 0.03 -23.10 -14.22
CA PRO A 495 0.74 -22.53 -15.35
C PRO A 495 2.27 -22.64 -15.19
N ALA A 496 3.00 -22.95 -16.26
CA ALA A 496 4.46 -23.12 -16.20
C ALA A 496 5.18 -21.89 -15.62
N ALA A 497 4.74 -20.68 -15.97
CA ALA A 497 5.29 -19.42 -15.43
C ALA A 497 5.06 -19.24 -13.91
N ALA A 498 4.06 -19.91 -13.33
CA ALA A 498 3.82 -19.89 -11.89
C ALA A 498 4.77 -20.84 -11.15
N SER A 499 5.06 -22.00 -11.74
CA SER A 499 5.94 -23.03 -11.17
C SER A 499 7.43 -22.78 -11.41
N ASP A 500 7.80 -22.22 -12.57
CA ASP A 500 9.18 -22.01 -13.02
C ASP A 500 9.41 -20.52 -13.40
N PRO A 501 10.25 -19.79 -12.64
CA PRO A 501 10.62 -18.41 -12.97
C PRO A 501 11.23 -18.23 -14.36
N GLY A 502 11.95 -19.23 -14.88
CA GLY A 502 12.55 -19.20 -16.22
C GLY A 502 11.52 -19.21 -17.36
N LYS A 503 10.26 -19.50 -17.06
CA LYS A 503 9.13 -19.48 -18.02
C LYS A 503 8.33 -18.18 -17.97
N ARG A 504 8.71 -17.21 -17.13
CA ARG A 504 8.03 -15.91 -17.04
C ARG A 504 8.52 -14.99 -18.15
N ARG A 505 7.59 -14.22 -18.73
CA ARG A 505 7.98 -13.10 -19.61
C ARG A 505 8.73 -12.04 -18.81
N VAL A 506 9.66 -11.38 -19.48
CA VAL A 506 10.39 -10.22 -18.96
C VAL A 506 9.92 -8.96 -19.65
N TRP A 507 9.47 -9.10 -20.89
CA TRP A 507 9.01 -8.01 -21.74
C TRP A 507 7.53 -8.19 -22.08
N PHE A 508 6.82 -7.08 -22.16
CA PHE A 508 5.42 -7.01 -22.60
C PHE A 508 5.21 -5.74 -23.42
N ARG A 509 4.63 -5.87 -24.63
CA ARG A 509 4.51 -4.77 -25.60
C ARG A 509 5.83 -4.01 -25.88
N GLY A 510 6.97 -4.69 -25.80
CA GLY A 510 8.30 -4.08 -25.98
C GLY A 510 8.84 -3.34 -24.76
N HIS A 511 8.15 -3.39 -23.62
CA HIS A 511 8.57 -2.77 -22.35
C HIS A 511 9.11 -3.81 -21.38
N ASN A 512 10.22 -3.50 -20.72
CA ASN A 512 10.77 -4.34 -19.67
C ASN A 512 9.89 -4.23 -18.42
N LEU A 513 9.24 -5.32 -18.03
CA LEU A 513 8.32 -5.37 -16.91
C LEU A 513 8.98 -4.95 -15.59
N ALA A 514 10.28 -5.24 -15.40
CA ALA A 514 11.02 -4.84 -14.20
C ALA A 514 11.37 -3.34 -14.16
N SER A 515 11.32 -2.65 -15.29
CA SER A 515 11.41 -1.19 -15.32
C SER A 515 10.14 -0.54 -14.78
N MET A 516 8.97 -1.14 -15.06
CA MET A 516 7.65 -0.65 -14.66
C MET A 516 7.21 -1.14 -13.28
N VAL A 517 7.66 -2.34 -12.88
CA VAL A 517 7.29 -2.99 -11.60
C VAL A 517 8.55 -3.29 -10.81
N GLY A 518 8.89 -2.41 -9.88
CA GLY A 518 10.17 -2.45 -9.13
C GLY A 518 10.46 -3.79 -8.44
N GLY A 519 9.46 -4.46 -7.88
CA GLY A 519 9.63 -5.77 -7.22
C GLY A 519 10.16 -6.87 -8.15
N LEU A 520 9.97 -6.76 -9.47
CA LEU A 520 10.51 -7.75 -10.41
C LEU A 520 12.03 -7.65 -10.57
N ARG A 521 12.66 -6.51 -10.25
CA ARG A 521 14.13 -6.32 -10.33
C ARG A 521 14.89 -7.24 -9.38
N SER A 522 14.29 -7.55 -8.23
CA SER A 522 14.87 -8.42 -7.21
C SER A 522 14.67 -9.92 -7.46
N LEU A 523 13.90 -10.30 -8.49
CA LEU A 523 13.69 -11.70 -8.83
C LEU A 523 14.77 -12.20 -9.80
N PRO A 524 15.30 -13.41 -9.61
CA PRO A 524 16.20 -14.02 -10.56
C PRO A 524 15.45 -14.32 -11.86
N VAL A 525 15.99 -13.84 -12.98
CA VAL A 525 15.32 -13.89 -14.28
C VAL A 525 15.69 -15.14 -15.07
N ASN A 526 16.80 -15.83 -14.74
CA ASN A 526 17.25 -17.11 -15.34
C ASN A 526 18.26 -17.85 -14.43
N GLY A 527 18.13 -17.76 -13.11
CA GLY A 527 19.18 -18.22 -12.19
C GLY A 527 20.41 -17.28 -12.09
N ASP A 528 20.51 -16.30 -12.98
CA ASP A 528 21.42 -15.17 -12.82
C ASP A 528 20.98 -14.29 -11.63
N VAL A 529 21.99 -13.80 -10.90
CA VAL A 529 21.84 -12.87 -9.77
C VAL A 529 20.96 -11.69 -10.22
N PRO A 530 19.99 -11.25 -9.39
CA PRO A 530 19.13 -10.12 -9.73
C PRO A 530 19.94 -8.91 -10.21
N ILE A 531 19.32 -8.08 -11.05
CA ILE A 531 19.88 -6.80 -11.51
C ILE A 531 20.05 -5.93 -10.26
N THR A 532 21.18 -6.12 -9.58
CA THR A 532 21.71 -5.15 -8.66
C THR A 532 22.27 -4.08 -9.58
N GLU A 533 21.52 -2.99 -9.76
CA GLU A 533 22.21 -1.73 -9.95
C GLU A 533 23.24 -1.69 -8.83
N GLN A 534 24.53 -1.71 -9.22
CA GLN A 534 25.60 -1.52 -8.28
C GLN A 534 25.26 -0.23 -7.55
N ALA A 535 24.95 -0.36 -6.27
CA ALA A 535 24.83 0.77 -5.39
C ALA A 535 26.01 1.69 -5.71
N PRO A 536 25.80 2.99 -5.97
CA PRO A 536 26.93 3.89 -6.07
C PRO A 536 27.76 3.65 -4.83
N ALA A 537 29.05 3.36 -5.03
CA ALA A 537 30.03 3.23 -3.98
C ALA A 537 30.04 4.55 -3.21
N THR A 538 29.16 4.66 -2.22
CA THR A 538 29.11 5.81 -1.34
C THR A 538 30.24 5.62 -0.36
N ALA A 539 31.05 6.67 -0.29
CA ALA A 539 32.28 6.71 0.46
C ALA A 539 32.07 6.14 1.87
N THR A 540 33.06 5.37 2.33
CA THR A 540 33.25 5.09 3.75
C THR A 540 33.05 6.40 4.50
N PRO A 541 32.14 6.50 5.48
CA PRO A 541 32.01 7.71 6.25
C PRO A 541 33.36 7.91 6.93
N VAL A 542 34.11 8.91 6.45
CA VAL A 542 35.23 9.46 7.18
C VAL A 542 34.57 10.06 8.41
N LEU A 543 34.74 9.42 9.56
CA LEU A 543 34.43 10.02 10.85
C LEU A 543 35.38 11.21 11.04
N SER A 544 35.10 12.33 10.38
CA SER A 544 35.69 13.60 10.77
C SER A 544 35.04 14.02 12.07
N CYS A 545 35.83 14.41 13.06
CA CYS A 545 35.32 14.96 14.32
C CYS A 545 34.66 16.35 14.14
N GLU A 546 34.70 16.92 12.92
CA GLU A 546 34.06 18.19 12.59
C GLU A 546 32.57 18.00 12.29
N LYS A 547 31.72 18.76 13.00
CA LYS A 547 30.26 18.76 12.80
C LYS A 547 29.91 19.44 11.48
N ILE A 548 29.26 18.71 10.58
CA ILE A 548 28.80 19.22 9.27
C ILE A 548 27.34 19.69 9.40
N PRO A 549 26.94 20.84 8.82
CA PRO A 549 25.53 21.25 8.82
C PRO A 549 24.61 20.13 8.34
N PHE A 550 23.50 19.93 9.06
CA PHE A 550 22.48 18.90 8.84
C PHE A 550 22.93 17.46 9.07
N GLN A 551 24.09 17.25 9.69
CA GLN A 551 24.54 15.94 10.15
C GLN A 551 23.66 15.41 11.29
N ILE A 552 23.33 14.12 11.25
CA ILE A 552 22.68 13.40 12.34
C ILE A 552 23.72 13.16 13.44
N LEU A 553 23.54 13.82 14.58
CA LEU A 553 24.38 13.67 15.77
C LEU A 553 24.05 12.37 16.53
N SER A 554 22.76 12.08 16.67
CA SER A 554 22.28 10.84 17.30
C SER A 554 20.92 10.47 16.76
N LYS A 555 20.60 9.18 16.80
CA LYS A 555 19.30 8.66 16.41
C LYS A 555 18.92 7.43 17.22
N ARG A 556 17.67 7.35 17.65
CA ARG A 556 17.08 6.16 18.30
C ARG A 556 15.61 5.98 17.91
N GLU A 557 15.16 4.75 17.71
CA GLU A 557 13.73 4.41 17.66
C GLU A 557 13.20 4.42 19.11
N ILE A 558 12.35 5.37 19.46
CA ILE A 558 11.85 5.57 20.84
C ILE A 558 10.55 4.84 21.13
N SER A 559 9.79 4.53 20.08
CA SER A 559 8.63 3.63 20.07
C SER A 559 8.42 3.16 18.62
N PRO A 560 7.65 2.09 18.36
CA PRO A 560 7.45 1.58 17.00
C PRO A 560 7.06 2.70 16.01
N ASN A 561 7.84 2.82 14.94
CA ASN A 561 7.76 3.86 13.88
C ASN A 561 8.17 5.27 14.28
N ASN A 562 8.45 5.58 15.55
CA ASN A 562 8.83 6.94 15.98
C ASN A 562 10.32 6.98 16.28
N HIS A 563 11.03 7.87 15.58
CA HIS A 563 12.47 8.04 15.70
C HIS A 563 12.79 9.42 16.27
N GLU A 564 13.53 9.45 17.37
CA GLU A 564 14.20 10.66 17.81
C GLU A 564 15.46 10.83 16.98
N ILE A 565 15.59 11.97 16.30
CA ILE A 565 16.75 12.30 15.49
C ILE A 565 17.26 13.67 15.92
N LYS A 566 18.53 13.73 16.34
CA LYS A 566 19.22 14.97 16.64
C LYS A 566 20.06 15.40 15.44
N PHE A 567 19.81 16.59 14.93
CA PHE A 567 20.55 17.18 13.81
C PHE A 567 21.42 18.34 14.28
N TYR A 568 22.61 18.48 13.68
CA TYR A 568 23.41 19.68 13.81
C TYR A 568 22.86 20.77 12.89
N ALA A 569 22.14 21.74 13.45
CA ALA A 569 21.53 22.86 12.74
C ALA A 569 21.68 24.17 13.55
N PRO A 570 22.90 24.73 13.68
CA PRO A 570 23.19 25.81 14.62
C PRO A 570 22.43 27.11 14.33
N ALA A 571 22.14 27.39 13.05
CA ALA A 571 21.34 28.56 12.67
C ALA A 571 19.88 28.44 13.16
N VAL A 572 19.32 27.23 13.14
CA VAL A 572 17.97 26.93 13.60
C VAL A 572 17.93 26.98 15.13
N ALA A 573 18.82 26.23 15.80
CA ALA A 573 18.85 26.08 17.25
C ALA A 573 18.94 27.42 18.00
N ARG A 574 19.68 28.40 17.47
CA ARG A 574 19.81 29.75 18.07
C ARG A 574 18.52 30.57 18.05
N LYS A 575 17.59 30.28 17.14
CA LYS A 575 16.37 31.08 16.92
C LYS A 575 15.09 30.32 17.27
N ALA A 576 15.20 29.02 17.56
CA ALA A 576 14.07 28.15 17.82
C ALA A 576 13.27 28.63 19.03
N LYS A 577 11.94 28.60 18.89
CA LYS A 577 10.96 28.86 19.94
C LYS A 577 9.93 27.73 19.98
N ALA A 578 9.26 27.60 21.13
CA ALA A 578 8.20 26.62 21.30
C ALA A 578 7.10 26.80 20.24
N GLY A 579 6.55 25.67 19.78
CA GLY A 579 5.53 25.63 18.74
C GLY A 579 5.99 25.80 17.29
N GLN A 580 7.29 25.98 17.03
CA GLN A 580 7.82 26.11 15.67
C GLN A 580 8.22 24.75 15.05
N PHE A 581 8.44 24.75 13.74
CA PHE A 581 8.85 23.57 12.97
C PHE A 581 9.98 23.90 12.00
N VAL A 582 10.51 22.87 11.34
CA VAL A 582 11.45 22.97 10.21
C VAL A 582 10.90 22.25 9.00
N ILE A 583 11.27 22.69 7.80
CA ILE A 583 11.11 21.90 6.58
C ILE A 583 12.39 21.08 6.37
N LEU A 584 12.25 19.77 6.19
CA LEU A 584 13.37 18.85 6.03
C LEU A 584 13.25 18.03 4.74
N MET A 585 14.38 17.81 4.07
CA MET A 585 14.55 16.84 2.98
C MET A 585 15.65 15.84 3.36
N ALA A 586 15.35 14.55 3.32
CA ALA A 586 16.33 13.50 3.66
C ALA A 586 17.47 13.47 2.63
N ASP A 587 17.12 13.46 1.34
CA ASP A 587 18.03 13.53 0.19
C ASP A 587 17.50 14.52 -0.87
N ALA A 588 18.21 14.66 -1.99
CA ALA A 588 17.86 15.60 -3.07
C ALA A 588 16.54 15.27 -3.79
N THR A 589 16.02 14.05 -3.67
CA THR A 589 14.78 13.59 -4.31
C THR A 589 13.61 13.45 -3.33
N SER A 590 13.85 13.69 -2.04
CA SER A 590 12.85 13.58 -0.99
C SER A 590 11.86 14.74 -1.04
N GLU A 591 10.65 14.50 -0.57
CA GLU A 591 9.67 15.57 -0.36
C GLU A 591 10.17 16.54 0.70
N ARG A 592 9.65 17.77 0.64
CA ARG A 592 9.83 18.77 1.69
C ARG A 592 8.76 18.53 2.75
N VAL A 593 9.15 18.09 3.93
CA VAL A 593 8.21 17.69 4.98
C VAL A 593 8.39 18.56 6.23
N PRO A 594 7.31 19.09 6.83
CA PRO A 594 7.39 19.82 8.09
C PRO A 594 7.59 18.87 9.27
N TYR A 595 8.53 19.19 10.15
CA TYR A 595 8.77 18.49 11.41
C TYR A 595 8.85 19.47 12.58
N THR A 596 8.07 19.21 13.62
CA THR A 596 8.03 20.04 14.83
C THR A 596 9.38 20.01 15.56
N LEU A 597 9.84 21.18 16.01
CA LEU A 597 11.01 21.31 16.87
C LEU A 597 10.64 20.86 18.28
N CYS A 598 11.08 19.66 18.67
CA CYS A 598 10.70 19.04 19.94
C CYS A 598 11.61 19.47 21.10
N ASP A 599 12.90 19.66 20.83
CA ASP A 599 13.88 20.24 21.77
C ASP A 599 15.08 20.81 20.98
N TRP A 600 15.92 21.62 21.62
CA TRP A 600 17.15 22.14 20.99
C TRP A 600 18.17 22.60 22.03
N ASP A 601 19.44 22.63 21.61
CA ASP A 601 20.55 23.20 22.37
C ASP A 601 21.29 24.21 21.49
N ALA A 602 21.19 25.49 21.87
CA ALA A 602 21.83 26.58 21.14
C ALA A 602 23.37 26.58 21.27
N SER A 603 23.91 26.02 22.36
CA SER A 603 25.35 25.92 22.61
C SER A 603 25.99 24.79 21.79
N GLU A 604 25.30 23.65 21.67
CA GLU A 604 25.75 22.52 20.85
C GLU A 604 25.41 22.68 19.36
N GLY A 605 24.50 23.61 19.05
CA GLY A 605 23.95 23.83 17.72
C GLY A 605 23.02 22.71 17.27
N ALA A 606 22.39 22.00 18.20
CA ALA A 606 21.61 20.80 17.95
C ALA A 606 20.10 21.08 18.01
N ILE A 607 19.34 20.44 17.13
CA ILE A 607 17.88 20.38 17.20
C ILE A 607 17.43 18.92 17.28
N THR A 608 16.37 18.66 18.03
CA THR A 608 15.77 17.33 18.21
C THR A 608 14.41 17.30 17.52
N LEU A 609 14.23 16.33 16.65
CA LEU A 609 12.98 16.06 15.93
C LEU A 609 12.47 14.66 16.29
N ILE A 610 11.16 14.51 16.43
CA ILE A 610 10.50 13.21 16.42
C ILE A 610 9.91 12.96 15.04
N VAL A 611 10.45 11.97 14.34
CA VAL A 611 10.03 11.59 12.99
C VAL A 611 9.26 10.28 13.08
N GLN A 612 7.99 10.31 12.68
CA GLN A 612 7.21 9.10 12.48
C GLN A 612 7.40 8.57 11.05
N GLU A 613 7.73 7.29 10.89
CA GLU A 613 7.73 6.61 9.60
C GLU A 613 6.30 6.55 9.06
N LYS A 614 6.01 7.42 8.09
CA LYS A 614 4.75 7.57 7.37
C LYS A 614 5.06 8.06 5.95
N GLY A 615 5.04 7.15 4.98
CA GLY A 615 5.42 7.43 3.59
C GLY A 615 6.93 7.30 3.28
N GLN A 616 7.30 7.67 2.05
CA GLN A 616 8.64 7.41 1.50
C GLN A 616 9.74 8.28 2.15
N SER A 617 9.52 9.59 2.26
CA SER A 617 10.54 10.55 2.75
C SER A 617 10.90 10.32 4.22
N SER A 618 9.89 10.07 5.06
CA SER A 618 10.12 9.73 6.48
C SER A 618 10.76 8.36 6.65
N ARG A 619 10.48 7.40 5.76
CA ARG A 619 11.18 6.10 5.74
C ARG A 619 12.66 6.25 5.39
N LYS A 620 13.02 7.10 4.43
CA LYS A 620 14.44 7.43 4.16
C LYS A 620 15.13 7.91 5.43
N LEU A 621 14.51 8.84 6.17
CA LEU A 621 15.03 9.30 7.48
C LEU A 621 15.11 8.16 8.51
N ALA A 622 14.11 7.28 8.57
CA ALA A 622 14.10 6.11 9.43
C ALA A 622 15.21 5.09 9.09
N LEU A 623 15.78 5.12 7.89
CA LEU A 623 16.89 4.27 7.46
C LEU A 623 18.28 4.91 7.57
N MET A 624 18.37 6.25 7.63
CA MET A 624 19.63 6.97 7.89
C MET A 624 20.24 6.62 9.26
N ARG A 625 21.54 6.81 9.42
CA ARG A 625 22.31 6.49 10.64
C ARG A 625 22.96 7.76 11.21
N ALA A 626 23.43 7.67 12.46
CA ALA A 626 24.25 8.73 13.02
C ALA A 626 25.51 8.93 12.16
N GLY A 627 25.85 10.18 11.87
CA GLY A 627 26.89 10.57 10.93
C GLY A 627 26.39 10.93 9.53
N ASP A 628 25.22 10.43 9.10
CA ASP A 628 24.63 10.79 7.81
C ASP A 628 24.19 12.26 7.79
N VAL A 629 24.14 12.85 6.60
CA VAL A 629 23.78 14.28 6.41
C VAL A 629 22.49 14.37 5.61
N ALA A 630 21.49 15.08 6.15
CA ALA A 630 20.28 15.39 5.40
C ALA A 630 20.56 16.46 4.33
N ALA A 631 19.88 16.37 3.19
CA ALA A 631 20.09 17.33 2.10
C ALA A 631 19.83 18.77 2.54
N HIS A 632 18.68 19.03 3.18
CA HIS A 632 18.30 20.37 3.62
C HIS A 632 17.46 20.36 4.89
N ILE A 633 17.73 21.32 5.78
CA ILE A 633 16.87 21.70 6.91
C ILE A 633 16.69 23.22 6.88
N VAL A 634 15.44 23.68 6.81
CA VAL A 634 15.09 25.11 6.76
C VAL A 634 14.20 25.47 7.94
N GLY A 635 14.63 26.44 8.74
CA GLY A 635 13.82 27.04 9.79
C GLY A 635 14.61 27.83 10.84
N PRO A 636 14.03 28.08 12.03
CA PRO A 636 12.67 27.71 12.41
C PRO A 636 11.61 28.45 11.57
N LEU A 637 10.48 27.80 11.32
CA LEU A 637 9.32 28.32 10.57
C LEU A 637 8.05 28.20 11.43
N GLY A 638 6.98 28.84 10.97
CA GLY A 638 5.76 28.99 11.73
C GLY A 638 5.83 30.10 12.78
N THR A 639 4.66 30.67 13.08
CA THR A 639 4.44 31.54 14.23
C THR A 639 4.65 30.74 15.51
N PRO A 640 5.52 31.19 16.44
CA PRO A 640 5.72 30.54 17.73
C PRO A 640 4.41 30.42 18.51
N LEU A 641 4.33 29.39 19.34
CA LEU A 641 3.24 29.27 20.31
C LEU A 641 3.19 30.53 21.19
N GLU A 642 1.98 31.01 21.48
CA GLU A 642 1.77 32.10 22.42
C GLU A 642 2.16 31.65 23.84
N ILE A 643 3.12 32.35 24.44
CA ILE A 643 3.61 32.08 25.80
C ILE A 643 3.36 33.31 26.65
N ASP A 644 2.47 33.18 27.63
CA ASP A 644 2.15 34.17 28.66
C ASP A 644 1.79 33.46 29.97
N LYS A 645 1.54 34.20 31.05
CA LYS A 645 1.09 33.70 32.35
C LYS A 645 -0.44 33.61 32.41
N PHE A 646 -0.98 32.49 31.92
CA PHE A 646 -2.41 32.19 31.90
C PHE A 646 -2.94 31.68 33.25
N GLY A 647 -2.16 30.88 33.99
CA GLY A 647 -2.61 30.18 35.20
C GLY A 647 -2.33 28.68 35.11
N THR A 648 -3.38 27.87 35.11
CA THR A 648 -3.31 26.41 34.89
C THR A 648 -3.43 26.10 33.40
N VAL A 649 -2.38 25.53 32.82
CA VAL A 649 -2.34 25.13 31.41
C VAL A 649 -2.24 23.62 31.30
N VAL A 650 -3.18 23.00 30.59
CA VAL A 650 -3.18 21.56 30.31
C VAL A 650 -2.66 21.33 28.90
N LEU A 651 -1.61 20.50 28.76
CA LEU A 651 -1.14 20.06 27.45
C LEU A 651 -1.57 18.61 27.21
N LEU A 652 -2.33 18.40 26.14
CA LEU A 652 -2.81 17.09 25.70
C LEU A 652 -1.93 16.59 24.56
N GLY A 653 -1.25 15.47 24.75
CA GLY A 653 -0.29 14.92 23.78
C GLY A 653 -0.66 13.54 23.27
N GLY A 654 -0.42 13.25 21.99
CA GLY A 654 -0.57 11.89 21.47
C GLY A 654 0.28 11.62 20.22
N CYS A 655 0.66 10.36 20.00
CA CYS A 655 1.46 9.92 18.84
C CYS A 655 2.79 10.69 18.70
N TYR A 656 3.14 11.17 17.51
CA TYR A 656 4.31 12.03 17.27
C TYR A 656 4.24 13.37 18.01
N GLY A 657 3.04 13.81 18.42
CA GLY A 657 2.83 15.08 19.11
C GLY A 657 3.34 15.14 20.54
N ILE A 658 3.58 13.98 21.16
CA ILE A 658 4.10 13.86 22.54
C ILE A 658 5.45 14.60 22.67
N GLY A 659 6.35 14.44 21.70
CA GLY A 659 7.66 15.10 21.71
C GLY A 659 7.60 16.63 21.69
N ALA A 660 6.58 17.22 21.06
CA ALA A 660 6.43 18.67 20.96
C ALA A 660 6.20 19.33 22.33
N HIS A 661 5.62 18.60 23.28
CA HIS A 661 5.29 19.13 24.59
C HIS A 661 6.50 19.33 25.50
N ILE A 662 7.66 18.76 25.18
CA ILE A 662 8.90 19.06 25.90
C ILE A 662 9.21 20.56 25.82
N ALA A 663 9.26 21.12 24.61
CA ALA A 663 9.52 22.54 24.40
C ALA A 663 8.37 23.43 24.92
N ASN A 664 7.11 23.02 24.69
CA ASN A 664 5.94 23.80 25.12
C ASN A 664 5.85 23.89 26.66
N ALA A 665 6.02 22.77 27.36
CA ALA A 665 5.97 22.73 28.82
C ALA A 665 7.09 23.56 29.45
N LYS A 666 8.34 23.43 28.95
CA LYS A 666 9.49 24.25 29.39
C LYS A 666 9.17 25.75 29.27
N ALA A 667 8.64 26.18 28.12
CA ALA A 667 8.34 27.59 27.85
C ALA A 667 7.20 28.13 28.73
N LEU A 668 6.10 27.38 28.88
CA LEU A 668 4.95 27.80 29.69
C LEU A 668 5.27 27.82 31.19
N ARG A 669 6.04 26.84 31.67
CA ARG A 669 6.50 26.80 33.06
C ARG A 669 7.45 27.96 33.37
N ALA A 670 8.36 28.28 32.44
CA ALA A 670 9.23 29.44 32.56
C ALA A 670 8.45 30.78 32.60
N ALA A 671 7.28 30.85 31.98
CA ALA A 671 6.35 31.98 32.09
C ALA A 671 5.55 32.01 33.41
N GLY A 672 5.71 31.02 34.28
CA GLY A 672 5.09 30.97 35.61
C GLY A 672 3.69 30.36 35.65
N ASN A 673 3.34 29.51 34.68
CA ASN A 673 2.11 28.71 34.68
C ASN A 673 2.26 27.43 35.49
N HIS A 674 1.14 26.92 36.01
CA HIS A 674 1.02 25.56 36.50
C HIS A 674 0.72 24.63 35.31
N VAL A 675 1.66 23.74 34.97
CA VAL A 675 1.58 22.93 33.75
C VAL A 675 1.20 21.49 34.10
N ILE A 676 0.07 21.03 33.55
CA ILE A 676 -0.40 19.65 33.64
C ILE A 676 -0.24 18.99 32.27
N LEU A 677 0.54 17.92 32.20
CA LEU A 677 0.71 17.10 31.01
C LEU A 677 -0.17 15.87 31.07
N ILE A 678 -1.03 15.67 30.07
CA ILE A 678 -1.80 14.44 29.89
C ILE A 678 -1.46 13.87 28.53
N VAL A 679 -0.86 12.69 28.51
CA VAL A 679 -0.39 12.06 27.27
C VAL A 679 -1.09 10.73 27.04
N GLU A 680 -1.64 10.59 25.82
CA GLU A 680 -2.29 9.36 25.37
C GLU A 680 -1.46 8.57 24.35
N ALA A 681 -1.58 7.25 24.43
CA ALA A 681 -1.32 6.35 23.33
C ALA A 681 -2.23 5.13 23.41
N ARG A 682 -2.13 4.26 22.41
CA ARG A 682 -2.99 3.08 22.33
C ARG A 682 -2.61 2.02 23.35
N SER A 683 -1.31 1.90 23.60
CA SER A 683 -0.72 0.90 24.49
C SER A 683 0.60 1.42 25.05
N HIS A 684 1.08 0.80 26.12
CA HIS A 684 2.30 1.15 26.84
C HIS A 684 3.55 1.24 25.93
N TYR A 685 3.69 0.37 24.92
CA TYR A 685 4.84 0.37 24.01
C TYR A 685 4.88 1.56 23.03
N LEU A 686 3.84 2.39 23.00
CA LEU A 686 3.79 3.65 22.25
C LEU A 686 3.97 4.89 23.17
N HIS A 687 4.01 4.70 24.50
CA HIS A 687 4.30 5.77 25.46
C HIS A 687 5.79 6.00 25.60
N TYR A 688 6.32 6.98 24.86
CA TYR A 688 7.69 7.45 25.00
C TYR A 688 7.77 8.75 25.84
N TYR A 689 8.97 9.08 26.32
CA TYR A 689 9.29 10.29 27.09
C TYR A 689 8.57 10.48 28.44
N GLN A 690 8.12 9.40 29.10
CA GLN A 690 7.38 9.54 30.36
C GLN A 690 8.19 10.28 31.44
N GLU A 691 9.47 9.94 31.60
CA GLU A 691 10.36 10.60 32.57
C GLU A 691 10.72 12.03 32.13
N GLU A 692 11.07 12.23 30.86
CA GLU A 692 11.41 13.53 30.31
C GLU A 692 10.25 14.53 30.41
N LEU A 693 9.02 14.09 30.14
CA LEU A 693 7.81 14.91 30.26
C LEU A 693 7.47 15.22 31.71
N ALA A 694 7.56 14.23 32.61
CA ALA A 694 7.35 14.46 34.04
C ALA A 694 8.35 15.48 34.61
N SER A 695 9.58 15.53 34.10
CA SER A 695 10.59 16.50 34.55
C SER A 695 10.30 17.96 34.19
N VAL A 696 9.49 18.20 33.15
CA VAL A 696 9.19 19.54 32.62
C VAL A 696 7.79 20.03 32.98
N ALA A 697 7.01 19.24 33.72
CA ALA A 697 5.65 19.57 34.15
C ALA A 697 5.53 19.57 35.68
N ASP A 698 4.46 20.18 36.19
CA ASP A 698 4.15 20.13 37.62
C ASP A 698 3.25 18.92 37.95
N GLU A 699 2.45 18.46 36.99
CA GLU A 699 1.73 17.18 37.03
C GLU A 699 1.86 16.46 35.69
N PHE A 700 2.11 15.15 35.70
CA PHE A 700 2.19 14.30 34.51
C PHE A 700 1.28 13.08 34.65
N ILE A 701 0.49 12.80 33.61
CA ILE A 701 -0.50 11.73 33.58
C ILE A 701 -0.40 10.98 32.26
N ALA A 702 -0.13 9.69 32.36
CA ALA A 702 -0.20 8.77 31.23
C ALA A 702 -1.62 8.19 31.11
N SER A 703 -2.09 8.02 29.87
CA SER A 703 -3.38 7.38 29.56
C SER A 703 -3.24 6.41 28.39
N THR A 704 -3.70 5.17 28.52
CA THR A 704 -3.69 4.19 27.42
C THR A 704 -5.09 3.70 27.07
N ILE A 705 -5.35 3.51 25.77
CA ILE A 705 -6.65 3.01 25.29
C ILE A 705 -6.94 1.60 25.82
N ASP A 706 -5.94 0.73 25.85
CA ASP A 706 -6.05 -0.63 26.36
C ASP A 706 -5.91 -0.75 27.89
N GLY A 707 -5.58 0.34 28.59
CA GLY A 707 -5.36 0.35 30.04
C GLY A 707 -4.03 -0.28 30.50
N SER A 708 -3.08 -0.51 29.59
CA SER A 708 -1.78 -1.12 29.89
C SER A 708 -0.80 -0.21 30.64
N ASN A 709 -1.01 1.10 30.62
CA ASN A 709 -0.23 2.08 31.37
C ASN A 709 -1.09 3.30 31.75
N GLY A 710 -1.04 3.71 33.02
CA GLY A 710 -1.76 4.87 33.54
C GLY A 710 -3.28 4.68 33.56
N VAL A 711 -4.02 5.73 33.20
CA VAL A 711 -5.48 5.70 33.18
C VAL A 711 -5.98 5.04 31.88
N LYS A 712 -7.03 4.22 31.94
CA LYS A 712 -7.67 3.67 30.74
C LYS A 712 -8.51 4.75 30.04
N GLY A 713 -8.23 5.02 28.77
CA GLY A 713 -8.99 5.96 27.95
C GLY A 713 -8.11 6.95 27.18
N HIS A 714 -8.75 7.92 26.55
CA HIS A 714 -8.08 9.03 25.87
C HIS A 714 -7.69 10.13 26.86
N SER A 715 -6.72 10.97 26.47
CA SER A 715 -6.28 12.13 27.24
C SER A 715 -7.43 13.10 27.56
N ILE A 716 -8.40 13.25 26.65
CA ILE A 716 -9.60 14.05 26.88
C ILE A 716 -10.50 13.47 27.97
N ASP A 717 -10.60 12.15 28.09
CA ASP A 717 -11.40 11.50 29.14
C ASP A 717 -10.84 11.83 30.53
N VAL A 718 -9.51 11.82 30.65
CA VAL A 718 -8.80 12.18 31.88
C VAL A 718 -9.02 13.65 32.23
N LEU A 719 -8.93 14.56 31.26
CA LEU A 719 -9.20 15.99 31.46
C LEU A 719 -10.63 16.22 31.95
N LEU A 720 -11.64 15.67 31.25
CA LEU A 720 -13.05 15.79 31.64
C LEU A 720 -13.30 15.23 33.05
N GLY A 721 -12.64 14.11 33.40
CA GLY A 721 -12.67 13.55 34.75
C GLY A 721 -12.15 14.52 35.80
N LYS A 722 -11.03 15.19 35.55
CA LYS A 722 -10.47 16.20 36.46
C LYS A 722 -11.30 17.46 36.57
N LEU A 723 -11.88 17.94 35.46
CA LEU A 723 -12.80 19.08 35.48
C LEU A 723 -14.02 18.78 36.36
N LYS A 724 -14.58 17.56 36.26
CA LYS A 724 -15.67 17.09 37.15
C LYS A 724 -15.24 17.02 38.63
N GLN A 725 -13.96 16.80 38.91
CA GLN A 725 -13.38 16.82 40.26
C GLN A 725 -13.04 18.24 40.76
N GLY A 726 -13.33 19.28 39.97
CA GLY A 726 -13.16 20.68 40.36
C GLY A 726 -11.84 21.32 39.91
N LEU A 727 -11.07 20.67 39.04
CA LEU A 727 -9.91 21.31 38.40
C LEU A 727 -10.37 22.53 37.60
N LYS A 728 -9.70 23.67 37.81
CA LYS A 728 -9.85 24.87 36.97
C LYS A 728 -8.72 24.92 35.96
N VAL A 729 -9.07 25.11 34.69
CA VAL A 729 -8.13 25.15 33.56
C VAL A 729 -8.32 26.46 32.82
N ASP A 730 -7.23 27.21 32.64
CA ASP A 730 -7.25 28.52 31.97
C ASP A 730 -6.90 28.40 30.48
N ARG A 731 -6.20 27.33 30.09
CA ARG A 731 -5.85 27.06 28.68
C ARG A 731 -5.56 25.58 28.43
N VAL A 732 -5.98 25.09 27.27
CA VAL A 732 -5.62 23.76 26.77
C VAL A 732 -4.80 23.88 25.49
N ILE A 733 -3.75 23.06 25.36
CA ILE A 733 -2.96 22.94 24.13
C ILE A 733 -2.93 21.48 23.70
N ALA A 734 -3.55 21.17 22.57
CA ALA A 734 -3.63 19.84 21.99
C ALA A 734 -2.63 19.66 20.85
N VAL A 735 -1.77 18.65 20.95
CA VAL A 735 -0.81 18.28 19.90
C VAL A 735 -0.84 16.77 19.70
N GLY A 736 -1.33 16.35 18.53
CA GLY A 736 -1.38 14.94 18.17
C GLY A 736 -1.88 14.70 16.76
N CYS A 737 -2.53 13.56 16.54
CA CYS A 737 -3.19 13.30 15.26
C CYS A 737 -4.45 14.19 15.12
N PRO A 738 -4.88 14.53 13.89
CA PRO A 738 -6.06 15.36 13.68
C PRO A 738 -7.33 14.84 14.37
N PHE A 739 -7.55 13.52 14.41
CA PHE A 739 -8.69 12.93 15.11
C PHE A 739 -8.70 13.23 16.61
N MET A 740 -7.53 13.10 17.27
CA MET A 740 -7.40 13.43 18.69
C MET A 740 -7.71 14.90 18.93
N MET A 741 -7.14 15.81 18.13
CA MET A 741 -7.35 17.25 18.31
C MET A 741 -8.80 17.67 18.02
N LYS A 742 -9.43 17.07 17.00
CA LYS A 742 -10.87 17.23 16.70
C LYS A 742 -11.74 16.75 17.85
N THR A 743 -11.42 15.59 18.44
CA THR A 743 -12.14 15.07 19.61
C THR A 743 -12.01 16.01 20.82
N VAL A 744 -10.82 16.58 21.05
CA VAL A 744 -10.65 17.60 22.10
C VAL A 744 -11.53 18.81 21.82
N ALA A 745 -11.55 19.32 20.58
CA ALA A 745 -12.40 20.46 20.21
C ALA A 745 -13.89 20.17 20.47
N ASP A 746 -14.40 19.02 19.99
CA ASP A 746 -15.81 18.63 20.13
C ASP A 746 -16.23 18.51 21.61
N GLU A 747 -15.42 17.83 22.42
CA GLU A 747 -15.74 17.55 23.84
C GLU A 747 -15.56 18.77 24.74
N THR A 748 -14.78 19.77 24.31
CA THR A 748 -14.56 21.01 25.05
C THR A 748 -15.40 22.18 24.54
N GLY A 749 -16.12 22.06 23.43
CA GLY A 749 -16.84 23.18 22.81
C GLY A 749 -17.97 23.78 23.66
N SER A 750 -18.47 23.02 24.65
CA SER A 750 -19.44 23.53 25.65
C SER A 750 -18.78 24.12 26.90
N LEU A 751 -17.46 24.01 27.00
CA LEU A 751 -16.67 24.51 28.11
C LEU A 751 -16.11 25.88 27.72
N ASP A 752 -16.19 26.86 28.62
CA ASP A 752 -15.60 28.19 28.46
C ASP A 752 -14.07 28.12 28.72
N ILE A 753 -13.39 27.19 28.04
CA ILE A 753 -11.96 26.95 28.15
C ILE A 753 -11.33 27.17 26.77
N PRO A 754 -10.43 28.15 26.63
CA PRO A 754 -9.69 28.36 25.39
C PRO A 754 -8.78 27.16 25.02
N VAL A 755 -8.93 26.62 23.80
CA VAL A 755 -8.21 25.42 23.31
C VAL A 755 -7.44 25.71 22.03
N TRP A 756 -6.12 25.46 22.01
CA TRP A 756 -5.29 25.57 20.81
C TRP A 756 -4.88 24.19 20.29
N ALA A 757 -5.03 23.97 18.99
CA ALA A 757 -4.60 22.76 18.30
C ALA A 757 -3.45 23.06 17.33
N ALA A 758 -2.42 22.20 17.33
CA ALA A 758 -1.31 22.29 16.38
C ALA A 758 -1.65 21.58 15.06
N LEU A 759 -1.99 22.34 14.04
CA LEU A 759 -2.35 21.79 12.74
C LEU A 759 -1.12 21.31 11.95
N ASN A 760 -1.29 20.17 11.27
CA ASN A 760 -0.30 19.62 10.34
C ASN A 760 -0.97 19.26 9.00
N PRO A 761 -1.42 20.26 8.21
CA PRO A 761 -1.81 20.07 6.82
C PRO A 761 -0.56 19.81 5.96
N ILE A 762 -0.78 19.57 4.67
CA ILE A 762 0.32 19.48 3.70
C ILE A 762 1.07 20.82 3.67
N MET A 763 2.38 20.81 3.97
CA MET A 763 3.23 22.00 3.88
C MET A 763 4.48 21.67 3.05
N LEU A 764 4.74 22.48 2.01
CA LEU A 764 5.85 22.23 1.09
C LEU A 764 7.01 23.22 1.31
N ASP A 765 6.73 24.52 1.29
CA ASP A 765 7.78 25.56 1.47
C ASP A 765 7.88 26.08 2.91
N GLY A 766 6.81 26.00 3.71
CA GLY A 766 6.76 26.50 5.09
C GLY A 766 6.75 28.03 5.26
N THR A 767 6.65 28.78 4.16
CA THR A 767 6.66 30.25 4.03
C THR A 767 5.34 30.83 3.47
N GLY A 768 4.43 29.97 3.00
CA GLY A 768 3.11 30.36 2.50
C GLY A 768 3.02 30.56 0.98
N MET A 769 4.15 30.56 0.26
CA MET A 769 4.19 30.88 -1.18
C MET A 769 3.42 29.88 -2.06
N CYS A 770 3.47 28.58 -1.76
CA CYS A 770 2.78 27.55 -2.54
C CYS A 770 1.28 27.45 -2.24
N GLY A 771 0.84 27.93 -1.08
CA GLY A 771 -0.54 27.79 -0.60
C GLY A 771 -1.02 26.36 -0.36
N ALA A 772 -0.13 25.37 -0.26
CA ALA A 772 -0.51 23.99 0.10
C ALA A 772 -1.07 23.90 1.53
N CYS A 773 -0.50 24.69 2.46
CA CYS A 773 -0.83 24.70 3.90
C CYS A 773 -2.13 25.43 4.25
N ARG A 774 -2.97 25.76 3.26
CA ARG A 774 -4.25 26.45 3.46
C ARG A 774 -5.22 25.61 4.29
N VAL A 775 -5.91 26.28 5.21
CA VAL A 775 -6.95 25.72 6.10
C VAL A 775 -8.00 26.80 6.34
N THR A 776 -9.25 26.44 6.57
CA THR A 776 -10.30 27.37 7.01
C THR A 776 -10.35 27.41 8.54
N VAL A 777 -10.25 28.62 9.09
CA VAL A 777 -10.41 28.90 10.52
C VAL A 777 -11.32 30.12 10.65
N ASP A 778 -12.41 30.00 11.41
CA ASP A 778 -13.42 31.07 11.57
C ASP A 778 -13.97 31.57 10.21
N GLY A 779 -14.27 30.63 9.31
CA GLY A 779 -14.76 30.94 7.95
C GLY A 779 -13.77 31.69 7.05
N LYS A 780 -12.50 31.85 7.47
CA LYS A 780 -11.46 32.55 6.73
C LYS A 780 -10.34 31.59 6.35
N THR A 781 -9.83 31.71 5.14
CA THR A 781 -8.62 30.99 4.72
C THR A 781 -7.39 31.53 5.46
N LYS A 782 -6.69 30.62 6.14
CA LYS A 782 -5.41 30.84 6.83
C LYS A 782 -4.34 29.94 6.24
N PHE A 783 -3.08 30.30 6.43
CA PHE A 783 -1.92 29.52 6.04
C PHE A 783 -1.28 28.92 7.30
N ALA A 784 -1.47 27.62 7.53
CA ALA A 784 -0.96 26.97 8.75
C ALA A 784 0.55 27.12 8.96
N CYS A 785 1.31 27.27 7.86
CA CYS A 785 2.75 27.45 7.88
C CYS A 785 3.22 28.88 8.23
N VAL A 786 2.35 29.89 8.13
CA VAL A 786 2.68 31.31 8.38
C VAL A 786 1.86 31.84 9.56
N ASP A 787 0.54 31.69 9.50
CA ASP A 787 -0.38 32.13 10.54
C ASP A 787 -0.37 31.19 11.77
N GLY A 788 0.06 29.94 11.59
CA GLY A 788 0.06 28.89 12.60
C GLY A 788 1.47 28.41 13.00
N PRO A 789 1.62 27.17 13.52
CA PRO A 789 0.70 26.05 13.33
C PRO A 789 -0.43 25.94 14.36
N PHE A 790 -0.44 26.78 15.41
CA PHE A 790 -1.47 26.72 16.46
C PHE A 790 -2.67 27.61 16.14
N PHE A 791 -3.86 27.03 16.16
CA PHE A 791 -5.13 27.73 15.96
C PHE A 791 -6.12 27.35 17.06
N ASP A 792 -7.12 28.21 17.26
CA ASP A 792 -8.26 27.88 18.12
C ASP A 792 -8.99 26.64 17.56
N ALA A 793 -9.03 25.58 18.36
CA ALA A 793 -9.54 24.27 17.96
C ALA A 793 -11.03 24.28 17.63
N HIS A 794 -11.81 25.19 18.24
CA HIS A 794 -13.27 25.30 18.04
C HIS A 794 -13.64 26.02 16.73
N LEU A 795 -12.69 26.72 16.12
CA LEU A 795 -12.90 27.51 14.90
C LEU A 795 -12.38 26.82 13.63
N ILE A 796 -11.74 25.66 13.75
CA ILE A 796 -11.10 24.93 12.64
C ILE A 796 -12.16 24.12 11.86
N ASP A 797 -12.09 24.20 10.53
CA ASP A 797 -12.79 23.25 9.66
C ASP A 797 -12.01 21.92 9.60
N TRP A 798 -12.43 20.99 10.46
CA TRP A 798 -11.79 19.68 10.57
C TRP A 798 -12.05 18.76 9.37
N GLU A 799 -13.19 18.94 8.68
CA GLU A 799 -13.54 18.15 7.50
C GLU A 799 -12.69 18.58 6.30
N GLU A 800 -12.53 19.89 6.07
CA GLU A 800 -11.60 20.39 5.05
C GLU A 800 -10.17 19.90 5.31
N LEU A 801 -9.70 19.96 6.57
CA LEU A 801 -8.37 19.48 6.93
C LEU A 801 -8.19 18.00 6.63
N LYS A 802 -9.22 17.18 6.89
CA LYS A 802 -9.23 15.74 6.59
C LYS A 802 -9.06 15.52 5.08
N ASP A 803 -9.91 16.13 4.27
CA ASP A 803 -9.96 15.91 2.81
C ASP A 803 -8.67 16.37 2.12
N ARG A 804 -8.14 17.53 2.53
CA ARG A 804 -6.88 18.07 1.99
C ARG A 804 -5.71 17.14 2.24
N ARG A 805 -5.66 16.47 3.39
CA ARG A 805 -4.59 15.53 3.72
C ARG A 805 -4.63 14.25 2.88
N SER A 806 -5.78 13.90 2.31
CA SER A 806 -5.92 12.72 1.43
C SER A 806 -5.60 12.98 -0.04
N ALA A 807 -5.37 14.24 -0.44
CA ALA A 807 -5.28 14.66 -1.84
C ALA A 807 -4.23 13.90 -2.70
N TYR A 808 -3.14 13.42 -2.09
CA TYR A 808 -2.06 12.70 -2.79
C TYR A 808 -1.97 11.22 -2.42
N SER A 809 -3.02 10.66 -1.80
CA SER A 809 -2.99 9.29 -1.27
C SER A 809 -2.55 8.25 -2.31
N GLU A 810 -2.95 8.42 -3.57
CA GLU A 810 -2.60 7.49 -4.65
C GLU A 810 -1.12 7.56 -5.03
N ALA A 811 -0.58 8.77 -5.18
CA ALA A 811 0.83 8.98 -5.52
C ALA A 811 1.74 8.48 -4.38
N GLU A 812 1.33 8.69 -3.13
CA GLU A 812 2.02 8.13 -1.96
C GLU A 812 2.11 6.60 -2.03
N ILE A 813 1.04 5.90 -2.43
CA ILE A 813 1.04 4.44 -2.54
C ILE A 813 2.01 3.97 -3.63
N GLY A 814 1.97 4.60 -4.82
CA GLY A 814 2.89 4.31 -5.91
C GLY A 814 4.37 4.45 -5.48
N SER A 815 4.68 5.48 -4.71
CA SER A 815 6.05 5.73 -4.21
C SER A 815 6.58 4.67 -3.24
N LEU A 816 5.69 3.90 -2.58
CA LEU A 816 6.07 2.86 -1.63
C LEU A 816 6.39 1.52 -2.28
N LEU A 817 6.08 1.35 -3.57
CA LEU A 817 6.48 0.18 -4.36
C LEU A 817 7.96 0.19 -4.74
N THR A 818 8.49 1.38 -4.96
CA THR A 818 9.83 1.63 -5.49
C THR A 818 10.85 1.85 -4.40
N THR A 819 10.50 1.63 -3.12
CA THR A 819 11.49 1.63 -2.06
C THR A 819 12.38 0.41 -2.23
N GLU A 820 13.37 0.57 -3.09
CA GLU A 820 14.61 -0.17 -3.05
C GLU A 820 15.04 -0.26 -1.59
N PRO A 821 15.55 -1.41 -1.12
CA PRO A 821 16.27 -1.41 0.13
C PRO A 821 17.29 -0.27 0.05
N VAL A 822 17.29 0.67 1.00
CA VAL A 822 18.46 1.52 1.19
C VAL A 822 19.61 0.54 1.25
N VAL A 823 20.54 0.69 0.31
CA VAL A 823 21.67 -0.21 0.17
C VAL A 823 22.39 -0.21 1.51
N HIS A 824 22.04 -1.18 2.33
CA HIS A 824 22.79 -1.50 3.51
C HIS A 824 23.85 -2.44 2.99
N ALA A 825 25.12 -2.03 3.12
CA ALA A 825 26.23 -2.96 3.01
C ALA A 825 25.86 -4.19 3.85
N HIS A 826 25.54 -5.30 3.19
CA HIS A 826 25.44 -6.57 3.86
C HIS A 826 26.80 -6.80 4.49
N HIS A 827 26.87 -6.73 5.82
CA HIS A 827 27.94 -7.41 6.52
C HIS A 827 27.73 -8.90 6.24
N ALA A 828 28.47 -9.41 5.27
CA ALA A 828 28.70 -10.83 5.16
C ALA A 828 29.38 -11.27 6.46
N HIS A 829 28.61 -11.69 7.45
CA HIS A 829 29.14 -12.58 8.48
C HIS A 829 29.34 -13.94 7.82
N GLY A 830 30.46 -14.06 7.14
CA GLY A 830 30.91 -15.27 6.47
C GLY A 830 32.43 -15.35 6.51
N GLN A 831 32.90 -16.17 7.46
CA GLN A 831 34.26 -16.74 7.59
C GLN A 831 35.26 -15.99 8.47
N GLY A 832 35.65 -16.65 9.58
CA GLY A 832 36.89 -16.38 10.30
C GLY A 832 36.75 -15.87 11.74
N CYS A 833 36.10 -16.62 12.64
CA CYS A 833 36.52 -16.56 14.04
C CYS A 833 37.93 -17.18 14.10
N GLY A 834 38.94 -16.32 14.07
CA GLY A 834 40.35 -16.68 14.04
C GLY A 834 41.16 -15.74 14.92
N CYS A 835 40.88 -15.74 16.23
CA CYS A 835 41.83 -15.27 17.23
C CYS A 835 41.43 -15.76 18.63
N GLY A 836 41.66 -17.05 18.87
CA GLY A 836 42.28 -17.45 20.13
C GLY A 836 43.79 -17.31 19.97
N LYS A 837 44.43 -16.44 20.76
CA LYS A 837 45.83 -16.53 21.21
C LYS A 837 46.11 -15.42 22.23
N ALA A 838 46.55 -15.87 23.40
CA ALA A 838 46.89 -15.17 24.66
C ALA A 838 45.71 -14.79 25.54
#